data_AF-A0A975AEG3-F1
#
_entry.id   AF-A0A975AEG3-F1
#
_cell.length_a   1.000
_cell.length_b   1.000
_cell.length_c   1.000
_cell.angle_alpha   90.00
_cell.angle_beta   90.00
_cell.angle_gamma   90.00
#
_symmetry.space_group_name_H-M   'P 1'
#
loop_
_entity.id
_entity.type
_entity.pdbx_description
1 polymer ?
#
loop_
_entity_poly.entity_id
_entity_poly.type
_entity_poly.pdbx_seq_one_letter_code
_entity_poly.pdbx_strand_id
1 'polypeptide(L)'
;MNKNNKNFLNNFKIKCISGVLTVCIATTVLISSPEQIAYANDSNSINIYINGQLLNSDESAFISNGRTFIPLRDVIETLGANVSWDEVNRTVTVTKDTSNIKLYIDNRLFSYVENGITKYDVSDVAPLIKNNHTYVPLRLVGNALGLNVSWNDTTKEVSVKDSSNPSITNFFDIKIADIENGQVLTDITRLSLIGAETLPKNATQIKYLFINPTTGEGKIVARSTSISKATTFIPNIDIQGNGILAAVVCDAKGNFLAGTCVNTSVKVNSNVSISGLTSGQSINKTVPLSANLNFRPTAIKYEFTYQDGSVYTTDELDPYGTYNYTPSIRRNGTLSVRVLAIDKNEKVYTSDYTNATIAMVSVPSNPYVALKKIKTSNVGKIPVNLSISRNFDVDTTQYYAQNVDTGKTILLKEVGWGDYQWFPGPDMAGNWEIYVRVVNSKNKKAYYSNSIKVAVPNTTSIILSGIGPDQVITGTMTMNAICNVNIEDVSYVISNPYNYTEKVMGTETSVSTKVSYTPNYINEGKRYIQAIAKTTDGKVIKSEKVAINIYLGELYGSKPITVKTNFINYVTPMALKTQKENGMSAALQVAQAILETGWGQSVPVDKYTGLLSNNLFGVKGTGNAGSVLCSTWEEYYGTVYRIDDHFRAYKSTQDSWNDHNNLLLRASRYIPYTEVMFDSTSGAYALRRCGYATDSGYPGKLIWLIERYNLDKLDNQKI
;
A
#
# COMPACT_ATOMS: atom_id res chain seq x y z
N MET A 1 4.56 35.53 49.72
CA MET A 1 5.95 35.94 49.96
C MET A 1 6.75 35.76 48.67
N ASN A 2 7.42 36.83 48.21
CA ASN A 2 8.45 36.97 47.13
C ASN A 2 8.21 36.27 45.77
N LYS A 3 7.87 36.93 44.64
CA LYS A 3 8.51 37.98 43.80
C LYS A 3 9.86 37.62 43.13
N ASN A 4 9.91 37.90 41.81
CA ASN A 4 11.03 38.07 40.83
C ASN A 4 11.14 36.94 39.79
N ASN A 5 11.28 37.14 38.46
CA ASN A 5 11.80 38.20 37.58
C ASN A 5 11.02 38.18 36.23
N LYS A 6 10.55 39.29 35.62
CA LYS A 6 11.16 40.47 34.96
C LYS A 6 11.48 40.31 33.45
N ASN A 7 10.72 41.08 32.67
CA ASN A 7 10.79 41.38 31.24
C ASN A 7 12.04 42.17 30.82
N PHE A 8 12.43 42.03 29.55
CA PHE A 8 13.42 42.88 28.85
C PHE A 8 12.75 43.65 27.71
N LEU A 9 12.79 44.98 27.78
CA LEU A 9 12.59 45.94 26.69
C LEU A 9 13.54 47.11 26.98
N ASN A 10 14.41 47.46 26.03
CA ASN A 10 15.28 48.63 26.15
C ASN A 10 15.06 49.56 24.95
N ASN A 11 14.68 50.80 25.27
CA ASN A 11 14.70 51.98 24.42
C ASN A 11 16.09 52.62 24.48
N PHE A 12 16.52 53.30 23.40
CA PHE A 12 17.60 54.27 23.44
C PHE A 12 17.12 55.63 22.90
N LYS A 13 17.31 56.69 23.71
CA LYS A 13 17.24 58.11 23.35
C LYS A 13 18.56 58.74 23.76
N ILE A 14 19.18 59.57 22.92
CA ILE A 14 20.21 60.54 23.31
C ILE A 14 19.92 61.90 22.65
N LYS A 15 20.16 62.96 23.44
CA LYS A 15 19.80 64.38 23.29
C LYS A 15 20.83 65.21 22.51
N CYS A 16 20.35 66.36 22.04
CA CYS A 16 21.00 67.51 21.39
C CYS A 16 22.10 68.23 22.20
N ILE A 17 23.00 68.95 21.50
CA ILE A 17 23.68 70.18 21.97
C ILE A 17 23.79 71.21 20.82
N SER A 18 23.69 72.48 21.21
CA SER A 18 23.52 73.76 20.52
C SER A 18 24.76 74.40 19.89
N GLY A 19 24.55 75.35 18.96
CA GLY A 19 25.53 76.40 18.61
C GLY A 19 25.04 77.36 17.52
N VAL A 20 24.72 78.59 17.90
CA VAL A 20 24.29 79.72 17.04
C VAL A 20 25.51 80.55 16.65
N LEU A 21 25.64 80.96 15.38
CA LEU A 21 26.30 82.23 15.03
C LEU A 21 25.71 82.84 13.76
N THR A 22 25.32 84.11 13.90
CA THR A 22 24.67 85.03 12.97
C THR A 22 25.67 85.60 11.95
N VAL A 23 25.20 85.97 10.75
CA VAL A 23 25.37 87.29 10.07
C VAL A 23 25.47 87.22 8.54
N CYS A 24 24.69 88.10 7.92
CA CYS A 24 24.80 88.76 6.61
C CYS A 24 24.02 88.23 5.38
N ILE A 25 23.04 89.08 5.06
CA ILE A 25 22.17 89.20 3.90
C ILE A 25 22.97 89.52 2.63
N ALA A 26 22.67 88.83 1.54
CA ALA A 26 22.65 89.43 0.20
C ALA A 26 21.67 88.64 -0.67
N THR A 27 20.53 89.28 -0.96
CA THR A 27 19.45 88.80 -1.81
C THR A 27 19.87 88.76 -3.27
N THR A 28 19.83 87.57 -3.88
CA THR A 28 19.62 87.39 -5.33
C THR A 28 18.52 86.37 -5.52
N VAL A 29 17.36 86.83 -6.00
CA VAL A 29 16.27 85.96 -6.45
C VAL A 29 16.73 85.31 -7.75
N LEU A 30 17.12 84.04 -7.67
CA LEU A 30 17.25 83.14 -8.82
C LEU A 30 15.93 82.36 -8.93
N ILE A 31 15.22 82.58 -10.03
CA ILE A 31 14.10 81.75 -10.44
C ILE A 31 14.70 80.41 -10.86
N SER A 32 14.71 79.42 -9.97
CA SER A 32 14.99 78.03 -10.33
C SER A 32 13.78 77.46 -11.03
N SER A 33 13.93 77.08 -12.30
CA SER A 33 13.02 76.20 -13.02
C SER A 33 12.75 74.93 -12.18
N PRO A 34 11.53 74.39 -12.15
CA PRO A 34 11.32 73.07 -11.56
C PRO A 34 12.16 72.06 -12.35
N GLU A 35 13.13 71.45 -11.66
CA GLU A 35 13.81 70.27 -12.18
C GLU A 35 12.73 69.21 -12.46
N GLN A 36 12.66 68.77 -13.72
CA GLN A 36 12.02 67.51 -14.03
C GLN A 36 12.73 66.43 -13.23
N ILE A 37 12.03 65.89 -12.23
CA ILE A 37 12.41 64.62 -11.62
C ILE A 37 12.26 63.58 -12.73
N ALA A 38 13.37 63.30 -13.41
CA ALA A 38 13.49 62.10 -14.20
C ALA A 38 13.37 60.92 -13.23
N TYR A 39 12.26 60.17 -13.34
CA TYR A 39 12.16 58.87 -12.70
C TYR A 39 13.32 58.02 -13.22
N ALA A 40 14.22 57.65 -12.32
CA ALA A 40 15.25 56.67 -12.64
C ALA A 40 14.55 55.36 -13.01
N ASN A 41 14.59 55.00 -14.30
CA ASN A 41 14.22 53.65 -14.74
C ASN A 41 15.17 52.67 -14.05
N ASP A 42 14.60 51.79 -13.24
CA ASP A 42 15.30 50.67 -12.63
C ASP A 42 15.90 49.84 -13.77
N SER A 43 17.23 49.75 -13.87
CA SER A 43 17.95 49.25 -15.06
C SER A 43 17.78 47.73 -15.34
N ASN A 44 16.80 47.10 -14.69
CA ASN A 44 16.42 45.70 -14.80
C ASN A 44 14.92 45.50 -15.12
N SER A 45 14.12 46.56 -15.28
CA SER A 45 12.70 46.44 -15.63
C SER A 45 12.53 45.96 -17.08
N ILE A 46 11.75 44.89 -17.27
CA ILE A 46 11.43 44.38 -18.61
C ILE A 46 10.30 45.21 -19.20
N ASN A 47 10.58 45.95 -20.27
CA ASN A 47 9.58 46.75 -20.97
C ASN A 47 8.75 45.86 -21.91
N ILE A 48 7.43 46.05 -21.90
CA ILE A 48 6.50 45.32 -22.77
C ILE A 48 5.92 46.31 -23.78
N TYR A 49 6.05 46.00 -25.08
CA TYR A 49 5.49 46.80 -26.17
C TYR A 49 4.36 46.03 -26.85
N ILE A 50 3.15 46.58 -26.81
CA ILE A 50 1.96 46.05 -27.49
C ILE A 50 1.73 46.86 -28.77
N ASN A 51 1.78 46.22 -29.94
CA ASN A 51 1.64 46.90 -31.24
C ASN A 51 2.58 48.12 -31.40
N GLY A 52 3.76 48.08 -30.77
CA GLY A 52 4.77 49.15 -30.82
C GLY A 52 4.61 50.24 -29.76
N GLN A 53 3.55 50.21 -28.95
CA GLN A 53 3.34 51.13 -27.83
C GLN A 53 3.77 50.49 -26.51
N LEU A 54 4.47 51.25 -25.66
CA LEU A 54 4.84 50.78 -24.32
C LEU A 54 3.57 50.52 -23.50
N LEU A 55 3.47 49.32 -22.92
CA LEU A 55 2.39 48.93 -22.03
C LEU A 55 2.50 49.75 -20.75
N ASN A 56 1.48 50.53 -20.46
CA ASN A 56 1.33 51.17 -19.15
C ASN A 56 0.66 50.16 -18.20
N SER A 57 1.45 49.42 -17.45
CA SER A 57 0.99 48.48 -16.43
C SER A 57 1.66 48.79 -15.10
N ASP A 58 0.90 48.65 -14.02
CA ASP A 58 1.40 48.73 -12.64
C ASP A 58 2.25 47.50 -12.26
N GLU A 59 2.27 46.46 -13.10
CA GLU A 59 2.98 45.21 -12.90
C GLU A 59 4.08 44.98 -13.94
N SER A 60 5.25 44.56 -13.47
CA SER A 60 6.42 44.33 -14.34
C SER A 60 6.56 42.85 -14.75
N ALA A 61 6.98 42.63 -16.00
CA ALA A 61 7.45 41.31 -16.44
C ALA A 61 8.72 40.90 -15.67
N PHE A 62 8.95 39.58 -15.56
CA PHE A 62 10.14 39.03 -14.92
C PHE A 62 10.61 37.74 -15.60
N ILE A 63 11.87 37.38 -15.37
CA ILE A 63 12.43 36.11 -15.85
C ILE A 63 12.50 35.11 -14.69
N SER A 64 12.01 33.89 -14.90
CA SER A 64 12.15 32.77 -13.98
C SER A 64 12.39 31.48 -14.75
N ASN A 65 13.36 30.67 -14.32
CA ASN A 65 13.77 29.42 -14.98
C ASN A 65 14.02 29.57 -16.50
N GLY A 66 14.60 30.70 -16.92
CA GLY A 66 14.88 30.98 -18.32
C GLY A 66 13.64 31.23 -19.19
N ARG A 67 12.52 31.63 -18.58
CA ARG A 67 11.31 32.08 -19.28
C ARG A 67 10.89 33.46 -18.80
N THR A 68 10.53 34.32 -19.74
CA THR A 68 9.92 35.63 -19.46
C THR A 68 8.44 35.45 -19.16
N PHE A 69 8.01 35.93 -18.01
CA PHE A 69 6.64 35.97 -17.55
C PHE A 69 6.09 37.39 -17.72
N ILE A 70 4.89 37.51 -18.27
CA ILE A 70 4.21 38.78 -18.48
C ILE A 70 2.88 38.81 -17.72
N PRO A 71 2.41 39.98 -17.25
CA PRO A 71 1.11 40.11 -16.61
C PRO A 71 0.02 39.89 -17.65
N LEU A 72 -0.77 38.82 -17.48
CA LEU A 72 -1.69 38.38 -18.52
C LEU A 72 -2.77 39.42 -18.78
N ARG A 73 -3.42 39.94 -17.73
CA ARG A 73 -4.59 40.81 -17.87
C ARG A 73 -4.24 42.08 -18.67
N ASP A 74 -3.19 42.78 -18.26
CA ASP A 74 -2.80 44.05 -18.88
C ASP A 74 -2.46 43.89 -20.37
N VAL A 75 -1.71 42.84 -20.71
CA VAL A 75 -1.34 42.52 -22.09
C VAL A 75 -2.57 42.21 -22.94
N ILE A 76 -3.50 41.43 -22.39
CA ILE A 76 -4.64 40.87 -23.13
C ILE A 76 -5.78 41.86 -23.28
N GLU A 77 -6.08 42.65 -22.25
CA GLU A 77 -7.10 43.70 -22.31
C GLU A 77 -6.63 44.84 -23.25
N THR A 78 -5.33 45.16 -23.27
CA THR A 78 -4.75 46.12 -24.25
C THR A 78 -4.89 45.62 -25.70
N LEU A 79 -4.89 44.31 -25.92
CA LEU A 79 -5.13 43.67 -27.21
C LEU A 79 -6.62 43.51 -27.55
N GLY A 80 -7.53 44.07 -26.72
CA GLY A 80 -8.97 44.08 -26.95
C GLY A 80 -9.68 42.76 -26.65
N ALA A 81 -9.06 41.84 -25.92
CA ALA A 81 -9.69 40.59 -25.51
C ALA A 81 -10.21 40.66 -24.06
N ASN A 82 -11.14 39.77 -23.72
CA ASN A 82 -11.70 39.67 -22.37
C ASN A 82 -11.03 38.55 -21.57
N VAL A 83 -10.88 38.76 -20.26
CA VAL A 83 -10.28 37.79 -19.33
C VAL A 83 -11.25 37.47 -18.19
N SER A 84 -11.63 36.19 -18.09
CA SER A 84 -12.47 35.66 -17.02
C SER A 84 -11.69 34.73 -16.09
N TRP A 85 -11.97 34.79 -14.79
CA TRP A 85 -11.35 33.98 -13.75
C TRP A 85 -12.37 33.04 -13.10
N ASP A 86 -12.00 31.77 -12.98
CA ASP A 86 -12.73 30.76 -12.20
C ASP A 86 -11.90 30.38 -10.98
N GLU A 87 -12.35 30.83 -9.80
CA GLU A 87 -11.70 30.58 -8.51
C GLU A 87 -11.71 29.08 -8.14
N VAL A 88 -12.78 28.35 -8.45
CA VAL A 88 -12.96 26.95 -8.03
C VAL A 88 -11.98 26.05 -8.75
N ASN A 89 -11.88 26.21 -10.07
CA ASN A 89 -10.97 25.40 -10.90
C ASN A 89 -9.58 26.04 -11.04
N ARG A 90 -9.41 27.27 -10.54
CA ARG A 90 -8.19 28.08 -10.73
C ARG A 90 -7.79 28.19 -12.20
N THR A 91 -8.74 28.61 -13.03
CA THR A 91 -8.53 28.74 -14.48
C THR A 91 -8.78 30.15 -14.96
N VAL A 92 -7.99 30.59 -15.95
CA VAL A 92 -8.21 31.84 -16.67
C VAL A 92 -8.69 31.53 -18.07
N THR A 93 -9.79 32.16 -18.48
CA THR A 93 -10.33 32.06 -19.83
C THR A 93 -10.14 33.40 -20.55
N VAL A 94 -9.48 33.37 -21.70
CA VAL A 94 -9.31 34.52 -22.58
C VAL A 94 -10.20 34.37 -23.81
N THR A 95 -10.98 35.40 -24.12
CA THR A 95 -11.86 35.43 -25.29
C THR A 95 -11.60 36.65 -26.18
N LYS A 96 -11.28 36.40 -27.45
CA LYS A 96 -11.10 37.42 -28.50
C LYS A 96 -11.79 36.93 -29.76
N ASP A 97 -12.82 37.63 -30.21
CA ASP A 97 -13.62 37.23 -31.39
C ASP A 97 -14.14 35.77 -31.28
N THR A 98 -13.71 34.89 -32.19
CA THR A 98 -14.03 33.44 -32.17
C THR A 98 -13.01 32.59 -31.40
N SER A 99 -11.91 33.20 -30.93
CA SER A 99 -10.86 32.52 -30.18
C SER A 99 -11.23 32.42 -28.71
N ASN A 100 -11.08 31.21 -28.16
CA ASN A 100 -11.27 30.93 -26.74
C ASN A 100 -10.12 30.08 -26.23
N ILE A 101 -9.42 30.58 -25.21
CA ILE A 101 -8.26 29.91 -24.62
C ILE A 101 -8.49 29.76 -23.13
N LYS A 102 -8.20 28.58 -22.60
CA LYS A 102 -8.28 28.28 -21.18
C LYS A 102 -6.90 27.90 -20.66
N LEU A 103 -6.44 28.63 -19.65
CA LEU A 103 -5.19 28.41 -18.94
C LEU A 103 -5.49 27.87 -17.53
N TYR A 104 -4.69 26.90 -17.08
CA TYR A 104 -4.83 26.27 -15.77
C TYR A 104 -3.67 26.72 -14.87
N ILE A 105 -3.95 27.33 -13.73
CA ILE A 105 -2.89 27.86 -12.86
C ILE A 105 -2.11 26.73 -12.20
N ASP A 106 -0.78 26.88 -12.16
CA ASP A 106 0.18 25.90 -11.67
C ASP A 106 0.12 24.57 -12.46
N ASN A 107 -0.31 24.60 -13.71
CA ASN A 107 -0.48 23.44 -14.57
C ASN A 107 -0.05 23.75 -16.01
N ARG A 108 0.69 22.84 -16.64
CA ARG A 108 1.16 23.04 -18.03
C ARG A 108 0.09 22.85 -19.09
N LEU A 109 -1.02 22.21 -18.75
CA LEU A 109 -2.15 22.04 -19.67
C LEU A 109 -2.74 23.40 -20.06
N PHE A 110 -3.11 23.55 -21.33
CA PHE A 110 -3.97 24.63 -21.80
C PHE A 110 -4.88 24.13 -22.92
N SER A 111 -5.98 24.85 -23.17
CA SER A 111 -6.86 24.58 -24.31
C SER A 111 -7.03 25.81 -25.18
N TYR A 112 -7.33 25.57 -26.46
CA TYR A 112 -7.64 26.60 -27.44
C TYR A 112 -8.69 26.07 -28.43
N VAL A 113 -9.34 26.98 -29.16
CA VAL A 113 -10.32 26.61 -30.20
C VAL A 113 -9.69 26.78 -31.58
N GLU A 114 -9.71 25.73 -32.39
CA GLU A 114 -9.28 25.76 -33.79
C GLU A 114 -10.36 25.10 -34.65
N ASN A 115 -10.82 25.79 -35.71
CA ASN A 115 -11.92 25.33 -36.58
C ASN A 115 -13.19 24.92 -35.81
N GLY A 116 -13.51 25.64 -34.73
CA GLY A 116 -14.67 25.35 -33.87
C GLY A 116 -14.49 24.15 -32.93
N ILE A 117 -13.33 23.50 -32.93
CA ILE A 117 -13.01 22.34 -32.09
C ILE A 117 -12.06 22.75 -30.98
N THR A 118 -12.39 22.40 -29.74
CA THR A 118 -11.47 22.57 -28.61
C THR A 118 -10.32 21.57 -28.71
N LYS A 119 -9.09 22.09 -28.72
CA LYS A 119 -7.83 21.34 -28.68
C LYS A 119 -7.11 21.61 -27.37
N TYR A 120 -6.21 20.72 -27.01
CA TYR A 120 -5.39 20.80 -25.81
C TYR A 120 -3.93 20.59 -26.18
N ASP A 121 -3.04 21.28 -25.47
CA ASP A 121 -1.60 21.07 -25.56
C ASP A 121 -0.93 21.32 -24.18
N VAL A 122 0.36 20.98 -24.07
CA VAL A 122 1.16 21.04 -22.85
C VAL A 122 2.30 22.04 -23.02
N SER A 123 2.27 23.12 -22.25
CA SER A 123 3.33 24.11 -22.21
C SER A 123 4.60 23.61 -21.52
N ASP A 124 5.73 24.26 -21.77
CA ASP A 124 6.99 23.95 -21.09
C ASP A 124 7.03 24.46 -19.64
N VAL A 125 6.40 25.59 -19.39
CA VAL A 125 6.27 26.22 -18.07
C VAL A 125 4.81 26.61 -17.82
N ALA A 126 4.31 26.30 -16.62
CA ALA A 126 2.96 26.62 -16.22
C ALA A 126 2.76 28.13 -15.95
N PRO A 127 1.56 28.69 -16.22
CA PRO A 127 1.17 29.99 -15.70
C PRO A 127 1.01 29.93 -14.18
N LEU A 128 1.25 31.05 -13.50
CA LEU A 128 1.25 31.14 -12.04
C LEU A 128 0.56 32.41 -11.55
N ILE A 129 0.22 32.43 -10.26
CA ILE A 129 -0.23 33.65 -9.58
C ILE A 129 0.90 34.16 -8.69
N LYS A 130 1.24 35.44 -8.80
CA LYS A 130 2.20 36.14 -7.95
C LYS A 130 1.65 37.52 -7.62
N ASN A 131 1.71 37.92 -6.36
CA ASN A 131 1.17 39.21 -5.89
C ASN A 131 -0.28 39.47 -6.34
N ASN A 132 -1.13 38.43 -6.33
CA ASN A 132 -2.52 38.46 -6.78
C ASN A 132 -2.72 38.74 -8.29
N HIS A 133 -1.66 38.65 -9.10
CA HIS A 133 -1.71 38.78 -10.55
C HIS A 133 -1.36 37.46 -11.25
N THR A 134 -2.06 37.18 -12.36
CA THR A 134 -1.76 36.03 -13.21
C THR A 134 -0.61 36.37 -14.16
N TYR A 135 0.45 35.57 -14.09
CA TYR A 135 1.58 35.64 -15.00
C TYR A 135 1.63 34.43 -15.91
N VAL A 136 1.90 34.67 -17.19
CA VAL A 136 1.96 33.63 -18.21
C VAL A 136 3.30 33.73 -18.94
N PRO A 137 3.96 32.59 -19.24
CA PRO A 137 5.16 32.60 -20.06
C PRO A 137 4.90 33.20 -21.45
N LEU A 138 5.83 34.04 -21.93
CA LEU A 138 5.70 34.74 -23.21
C LEU A 138 5.41 33.80 -24.39
N ARG A 139 6.07 32.63 -24.44
CA ARG A 139 5.84 31.62 -25.48
C ARG A 139 4.42 31.06 -25.41
N LEU A 140 3.87 30.85 -24.21
CA LEU A 140 2.49 30.39 -24.03
C LEU A 140 1.47 31.43 -24.43
N VAL A 141 1.73 32.70 -24.13
CA VAL A 141 0.90 33.80 -24.65
C VAL A 141 0.94 33.82 -26.19
N GLY A 142 2.13 33.77 -26.79
CA GLY A 142 2.29 33.73 -28.24
C GLY A 142 1.59 32.55 -28.91
N ASN A 143 1.85 31.32 -28.43
CA ASN A 143 1.26 30.11 -28.98
C ASN A 143 -0.25 30.03 -28.75
N ALA A 144 -0.73 30.25 -27.51
CA ALA A 144 -2.14 30.04 -27.21
C ALA A 144 -3.03 31.08 -27.89
N LEU A 145 -2.57 32.34 -28.00
CA LEU A 145 -3.35 33.46 -28.55
C LEU A 145 -3.02 33.76 -30.01
N GLY A 146 -2.09 33.01 -30.61
CA GLY A 146 -1.65 33.24 -31.98
C GLY A 146 -0.99 34.61 -32.18
N LEU A 147 -0.34 35.14 -31.14
CA LEU A 147 0.31 36.44 -31.16
C LEU A 147 1.76 36.31 -31.63
N ASN A 148 2.24 37.30 -32.39
CA ASN A 148 3.65 37.41 -32.72
C ASN A 148 4.39 37.99 -31.52
N VAL A 149 5.11 37.14 -30.81
CA VAL A 149 5.90 37.51 -29.64
C VAL A 149 7.39 37.45 -29.94
N SER A 150 8.14 38.48 -29.53
CA SER A 150 9.60 38.48 -29.60
C SER A 150 10.23 39.02 -28.33
N TRP A 151 11.44 38.54 -28.04
CA TRP A 151 12.27 38.95 -26.91
C TRP A 151 13.56 39.54 -27.45
N ASN A 152 13.90 40.76 -27.02
CA ASN A 152 15.21 41.37 -27.29
C ASN A 152 16.08 41.29 -26.04
N ASP A 153 17.12 40.46 -26.09
CA ASP A 153 17.97 40.23 -24.93
C ASP A 153 18.87 41.42 -24.58
N THR A 154 19.21 42.26 -25.57
CA THR A 154 20.07 43.44 -25.39
C THR A 154 19.30 44.57 -24.69
N THR A 155 18.07 44.83 -25.12
CA THR A 155 17.24 45.93 -24.58
C THR A 155 16.31 45.49 -23.46
N LYS A 156 16.21 44.18 -23.20
CA LYS A 156 15.25 43.56 -22.26
C LYS A 156 13.80 43.94 -22.56
N GLU A 157 13.46 43.92 -23.85
CA GLU A 157 12.15 44.30 -24.36
C GLU A 157 11.37 43.07 -24.85
N VAL A 158 10.10 43.02 -24.48
CA VAL A 158 9.11 42.09 -25.04
C VAL A 158 8.29 42.85 -26.08
N SER A 159 8.20 42.34 -27.30
CA SER A 159 7.23 42.85 -28.29
C SER A 159 6.12 41.84 -28.49
N VAL A 160 4.86 42.29 -28.36
CA VAL A 160 3.66 41.51 -28.64
C VAL A 160 2.87 42.23 -29.73
N LYS A 161 2.57 41.53 -30.82
CA LYS A 161 1.79 42.07 -31.93
C LYS A 161 0.69 41.11 -32.32
N ASP A 162 -0.45 41.66 -32.77
CA ASP A 162 -1.47 40.86 -33.43
C ASP A 162 -0.88 40.16 -34.67
N SER A 163 -1.28 38.90 -34.89
CA SER A 163 -0.95 38.15 -36.09
C SER A 163 -2.17 38.12 -37.01
N SER A 164 -1.96 38.41 -38.29
CA SER A 164 -2.99 38.23 -39.32
C SER A 164 -3.21 36.77 -39.70
N ASN A 165 -2.32 35.86 -39.27
CA ASN A 165 -2.41 34.43 -39.56
C ASN A 165 -1.82 33.62 -38.39
N PRO A 166 -2.58 33.44 -37.29
CA PRO A 166 -2.10 32.73 -36.11
C PRO A 166 -1.86 31.25 -36.43
N SER A 167 -0.63 30.76 -36.24
CA SER A 167 -0.31 29.34 -36.30
C SER A 167 0.13 28.84 -34.93
N ILE A 168 -0.59 27.85 -34.40
CA ILE A 168 -0.28 27.25 -33.11
C ILE A 168 0.73 26.13 -33.36
N THR A 169 1.91 26.27 -32.76
CA THR A 169 2.95 25.23 -32.81
C THR A 169 2.98 24.47 -31.51
N ASN A 170 3.11 23.14 -31.58
CA ASN A 170 3.25 22.32 -30.39
C ASN A 170 4.50 22.75 -29.61
N PHE A 171 4.42 22.69 -28.28
CA PHE A 171 5.58 23.02 -27.44
C PHE A 171 6.71 22.00 -27.56
N PHE A 172 6.35 20.76 -27.85
CA PHE A 172 7.21 19.60 -27.94
C PHE A 172 6.89 18.77 -29.18
N ASP A 173 7.92 18.29 -29.87
CA ASP A 173 7.79 17.47 -31.08
C ASP A 173 7.55 15.98 -30.75
N ILE A 174 6.55 15.72 -29.90
CA ILE A 174 6.13 14.37 -29.50
C ILE A 174 4.62 14.19 -29.60
N LYS A 175 4.17 12.96 -29.84
CA LYS A 175 2.73 12.63 -29.97
C LYS A 175 2.43 11.23 -29.39
N ILE A 176 1.23 11.08 -28.81
CA ILE A 176 0.65 9.76 -28.48
C ILE A 176 0.24 9.07 -29.78
N ALA A 177 0.84 7.91 -30.07
CA ALA A 177 0.69 7.23 -31.36
C ALA A 177 -0.66 6.52 -31.51
N ASP A 178 -1.09 5.84 -30.46
CA ASP A 178 -2.12 4.81 -30.52
C ASP A 178 -3.55 5.36 -30.36
N ILE A 179 -3.71 6.68 -30.24
CA ILE A 179 -5.01 7.31 -29.96
C ILE A 179 -5.28 8.47 -30.92
N GLU A 180 -6.47 8.45 -31.50
CA GLU A 180 -7.00 9.54 -32.32
C GLU A 180 -7.75 10.57 -31.48
N ASN A 181 -7.74 11.82 -31.95
CA ASN A 181 -8.45 12.90 -31.28
C ASN A 181 -9.96 12.64 -31.27
N GLY A 182 -10.56 12.61 -30.08
CA GLY A 182 -11.98 12.32 -29.86
C GLY A 182 -12.32 10.84 -29.77
N GLN A 183 -11.33 9.94 -29.84
CA GLN A 183 -11.58 8.49 -29.72
C GLN A 183 -12.22 8.14 -28.37
N VAL A 184 -13.17 7.21 -28.38
CA VAL A 184 -13.76 6.62 -27.18
C VAL A 184 -13.00 5.34 -26.82
N LEU A 185 -12.38 5.31 -25.65
CA LEU A 185 -11.62 4.18 -25.13
C LEU A 185 -12.56 3.23 -24.38
N THR A 186 -12.82 2.07 -24.98
CA THR A 186 -13.76 1.08 -24.46
C THR A 186 -13.13 -0.21 -23.96
N ASP A 187 -11.88 -0.47 -24.35
CA ASP A 187 -11.13 -1.71 -24.05
C ASP A 187 -9.66 -1.38 -23.70
N ILE A 188 -8.88 -2.41 -23.37
CA ILE A 188 -7.43 -2.33 -23.11
C ILE A 188 -6.75 -1.70 -24.33
N THR A 189 -6.12 -0.56 -24.11
CA THR A 189 -5.52 0.27 -25.15
C THR A 189 -4.01 0.28 -25.00
N ARG A 190 -3.26 0.03 -26.07
CA ARG A 190 -1.81 0.21 -26.09
C ARG A 190 -1.48 1.70 -26.10
N LEU A 191 -0.42 2.11 -25.42
CA LEU A 191 0.07 3.49 -25.38
C LEU A 191 1.57 3.56 -25.66
N SER A 192 1.95 4.40 -26.61
CA SER A 192 3.32 4.67 -27.02
C SER A 192 3.50 6.11 -27.52
N LEU A 193 4.75 6.57 -27.55
CA LEU A 193 5.14 7.90 -28.00
C LEU A 193 5.88 7.83 -29.35
N ILE A 194 5.55 8.75 -30.24
CA ILE A 194 6.33 9.10 -31.44
C ILE A 194 7.14 10.37 -31.14
N GLY A 195 8.34 10.48 -31.72
CA GLY A 195 9.23 11.63 -31.54
C GLY A 195 10.14 11.50 -30.32
N ALA A 196 10.23 10.32 -29.71
CA ALA A 196 11.03 10.08 -28.50
C ALA A 196 12.54 10.33 -28.70
N GLU A 197 13.01 10.26 -29.94
CA GLU A 197 14.37 10.60 -30.36
C GLU A 197 14.71 12.09 -30.22
N THR A 198 13.71 12.97 -30.15
CA THR A 198 13.90 14.41 -29.91
C THR A 198 14.08 14.74 -28.42
N LEU A 199 13.82 13.78 -27.54
CA LEU A 199 13.81 14.00 -26.10
C LEU A 199 15.23 14.12 -25.52
N PRO A 200 15.40 14.88 -24.42
CA PRO A 200 16.66 14.95 -23.70
C PRO A 200 17.17 13.56 -23.24
N LYS A 201 18.49 13.36 -23.24
CA LYS A 201 19.12 12.07 -22.85
C LYS A 201 18.77 11.61 -21.42
N ASN A 202 18.41 12.53 -20.52
CA ASN A 202 18.01 12.22 -19.16
C ASN A 202 16.51 11.85 -19.02
N ALA A 203 15.74 11.83 -20.12
CA ALA A 203 14.37 11.34 -20.13
C ALA A 203 14.35 9.83 -19.93
N THR A 204 13.67 9.37 -18.88
CA THR A 204 13.69 7.96 -18.47
C THR A 204 12.31 7.38 -18.23
N GLN A 205 11.29 8.22 -18.02
CA GLN A 205 9.96 7.77 -17.63
C GLN A 205 8.89 8.49 -18.42
N ILE A 206 7.78 7.79 -18.68
CA ILE A 206 6.54 8.38 -19.20
C ILE A 206 5.42 8.08 -18.20
N LYS A 207 4.67 9.10 -17.81
CA LYS A 207 3.42 8.96 -17.05
C LYS A 207 2.27 9.38 -17.95
N TYR A 208 1.28 8.51 -18.10
CA TYR A 208 0.06 8.84 -18.81
C TYR A 208 -1.00 9.24 -17.79
N LEU A 209 -1.46 10.50 -17.87
CA LEU A 209 -2.49 11.03 -16.98
C LEU A 209 -3.80 11.13 -17.76
N PHE A 210 -4.90 10.69 -17.15
CA PHE A 210 -6.23 10.99 -17.65
C PHE A 210 -6.81 12.16 -16.86
N ILE A 211 -6.92 13.31 -17.53
CA ILE A 211 -7.18 14.61 -16.93
C ILE A 211 -8.62 15.03 -17.16
N ASN A 212 -9.26 15.53 -16.11
CA ASN A 212 -10.56 16.17 -16.20
C ASN A 212 -10.41 17.58 -16.82
N PRO A 213 -11.08 17.87 -17.95
CA PRO A 213 -10.95 19.15 -18.66
C PRO A 213 -11.55 20.34 -17.88
N THR A 214 -12.38 20.10 -16.87
CA THR A 214 -12.91 21.17 -16.03
C THR A 214 -11.84 21.66 -15.05
N THR A 215 -11.22 20.74 -14.31
CA THR A 215 -10.27 21.04 -13.22
C THR A 215 -8.81 21.12 -13.67
N GLY A 216 -8.46 20.47 -14.78
CA GLY A 216 -7.08 20.30 -15.25
C GLY A 216 -6.29 19.26 -14.44
N GLU A 217 -6.91 18.55 -13.51
CA GLU A 217 -6.27 17.53 -12.69
C GLU A 217 -6.65 16.12 -13.15
N GLY A 218 -5.73 15.18 -13.03
CA GLY A 218 -5.93 13.81 -13.47
C GLY A 218 -5.12 12.78 -12.71
N LYS A 219 -5.52 11.51 -12.81
CA LYS A 219 -4.79 10.38 -12.22
C LYS A 219 -3.83 9.79 -13.24
N ILE A 220 -2.71 9.24 -12.77
CA ILE A 220 -1.86 8.39 -13.61
C ILE A 220 -2.65 7.12 -13.92
N VAL A 221 -2.84 6.82 -15.21
CA VAL A 221 -3.60 5.65 -15.70
C VAL A 221 -2.72 4.59 -16.36
N ALA A 222 -1.50 4.96 -16.73
CA ALA A 222 -0.45 4.06 -17.17
C ALA A 222 0.93 4.71 -16.97
N ARG A 223 1.99 3.90 -16.91
CA ARG A 223 3.36 4.42 -16.88
C ARG A 223 4.32 3.50 -17.62
N SER A 224 5.41 4.08 -18.10
CA SER A 224 6.55 3.34 -18.64
C SER A 224 7.85 3.85 -18.02
N THR A 225 8.74 2.93 -17.65
CA THR A 225 10.10 3.25 -17.16
C THR A 225 11.11 3.32 -18.31
N SER A 226 10.64 3.43 -19.54
CA SER A 226 11.46 3.65 -20.73
C SER A 226 10.67 4.49 -21.73
N ILE A 227 11.33 5.49 -22.32
CA ILE A 227 10.72 6.37 -23.32
C ILE A 227 10.38 5.66 -24.65
N SER A 228 11.01 4.51 -24.92
CA SER A 228 10.78 3.73 -26.14
C SER A 228 9.83 2.54 -25.95
N LYS A 229 9.46 2.20 -24.70
CA LYS A 229 8.64 1.04 -24.40
C LYS A 229 7.17 1.46 -24.28
N ALA A 230 6.32 0.79 -25.07
CA ALA A 230 4.87 0.92 -24.93
C ALA A 230 4.34 0.33 -23.62
N THR A 231 3.22 0.85 -23.16
CA THR A 231 2.46 0.36 -21.99
C THR A 231 1.01 0.12 -22.35
N THR A 232 0.21 -0.38 -21.42
CA THR A 232 -1.23 -0.54 -21.57
C THR A 232 -2.00 0.39 -20.65
N PHE A 233 -3.06 0.96 -21.19
CA PHE A 233 -4.16 1.58 -20.46
C PHE A 233 -5.30 0.58 -20.33
N ILE A 234 -5.80 0.41 -19.12
CA ILE A 234 -6.98 -0.41 -18.84
C ILE A 234 -8.06 0.55 -18.35
N PRO A 235 -9.22 0.64 -19.02
CA PRO A 235 -10.33 1.46 -18.57
C PRO A 235 -10.69 1.22 -17.10
N ASN A 236 -10.88 2.31 -16.35
CA ASN A 236 -11.31 2.28 -14.97
C ASN A 236 -12.64 3.02 -14.83
N ILE A 237 -13.54 2.50 -14.01
CA ILE A 237 -14.84 3.11 -13.72
C ILE A 237 -14.70 4.53 -13.15
N ASP A 238 -13.58 4.81 -12.49
CA ASP A 238 -13.32 6.07 -11.79
C ASP A 238 -13.12 7.28 -12.72
N ILE A 239 -12.81 7.02 -13.97
CA ILE A 239 -12.39 8.02 -14.95
C ILE A 239 -13.30 8.05 -16.18
N GLN A 240 -14.55 7.57 -16.03
CA GLN A 240 -15.52 7.59 -17.13
C GLN A 240 -15.89 9.00 -17.58
N GLY A 241 -16.18 9.12 -18.87
CA GLY A 241 -16.60 10.37 -19.50
C GLY A 241 -15.50 11.02 -20.32
N ASN A 242 -15.72 12.29 -20.65
CA ASN A 242 -14.79 13.08 -21.46
C ASN A 242 -13.54 13.42 -20.65
N GLY A 243 -12.38 13.31 -21.29
CA GLY A 243 -11.11 13.58 -20.65
C GLY A 243 -9.99 13.85 -21.64
N ILE A 244 -8.83 14.15 -21.09
CA ILE A 244 -7.62 14.42 -21.85
C ILE A 244 -6.61 13.37 -21.43
N LEU A 245 -6.12 12.57 -22.38
CA LEU A 245 -4.98 11.70 -22.10
C LEU A 245 -3.70 12.48 -22.38
N ALA A 246 -2.94 12.77 -21.34
CA ALA A 246 -1.64 13.44 -21.43
C ALA A 246 -0.50 12.44 -21.21
N ALA A 247 0.51 12.49 -22.06
CA ALA A 247 1.77 11.80 -21.85
C ALA A 247 2.80 12.80 -21.32
N VAL A 248 3.31 12.53 -20.11
CA VAL A 248 4.25 13.39 -19.39
C VAL A 248 5.60 12.67 -19.30
N VAL A 249 6.59 13.21 -19.99
CA VAL A 249 7.95 12.68 -20.02
C VAL A 249 8.75 13.30 -18.87
N CYS A 250 9.39 12.45 -18.06
CA CYS A 250 10.13 12.85 -16.88
C CYS A 250 11.57 12.33 -16.86
N ASP A 251 12.42 13.01 -16.09
CA ASP A 251 13.70 12.47 -15.64
C ASP A 251 13.53 11.39 -14.55
N ALA A 252 14.65 10.81 -14.09
CA ALA A 252 14.63 9.76 -13.06
C ALA A 252 14.14 10.23 -11.68
N LYS A 253 14.07 11.54 -11.45
CA LYS A 253 13.54 12.17 -10.23
C LYS A 253 12.10 12.66 -10.42
N GLY A 254 11.46 12.35 -11.55
CA GLY A 254 10.10 12.75 -11.84
C GLY A 254 9.94 14.24 -12.19
N ASN A 255 11.03 14.92 -12.58
CA ASN A 255 10.93 16.28 -13.09
C ASN A 255 10.44 16.26 -14.53
N PHE A 256 9.49 17.13 -14.84
CA PHE A 256 8.94 17.32 -16.18
C PHE A 256 10.04 17.73 -17.18
N LEU A 257 10.04 17.09 -18.35
CA LEU A 257 10.94 17.41 -19.47
C LEU A 257 10.18 17.77 -20.74
N ALA A 258 9.10 17.04 -21.04
CA ALA A 258 8.25 17.26 -22.21
C ALA A 258 6.86 16.68 -21.97
N GLY A 259 5.88 17.14 -22.74
CA GLY A 259 4.53 16.60 -22.69
C GLY A 259 3.76 16.77 -23.98
N THR A 260 2.72 15.96 -24.14
CA THR A 260 1.74 16.04 -25.23
C THR A 260 0.43 15.48 -24.73
N CYS A 261 -0.68 15.81 -25.38
CA CYS A 261 -1.98 15.29 -25.01
C CYS A 261 -2.91 15.11 -26.20
N VAL A 262 -3.96 14.31 -25.98
CA VAL A 262 -5.02 14.06 -26.94
C VAL A 262 -6.37 14.09 -26.24
N ASN A 263 -7.36 14.74 -26.87
CA ASN A 263 -8.73 14.71 -26.37
C ASN A 263 -9.31 13.32 -26.60
N THR A 264 -10.01 12.77 -25.61
CA THR A 264 -10.57 11.41 -25.68
C THR A 264 -11.73 11.27 -24.68
N SER A 265 -12.29 10.08 -24.58
CA SER A 265 -13.26 9.75 -23.54
C SER A 265 -13.11 8.29 -23.14
N VAL A 266 -13.46 7.96 -21.90
CA VAL A 266 -13.46 6.57 -21.42
C VAL A 266 -14.90 6.14 -21.23
N LYS A 267 -15.24 4.99 -21.82
CA LYS A 267 -16.54 4.34 -21.63
C LYS A 267 -16.28 2.87 -21.33
N VAL A 268 -16.47 2.46 -20.08
CA VAL A 268 -16.24 1.06 -19.68
C VAL A 268 -17.32 0.19 -20.33
N ASN A 269 -16.94 -0.59 -21.34
CA ASN A 269 -17.76 -1.66 -21.89
C ASN A 269 -17.31 -2.98 -21.25
N SER A 270 -17.86 -3.29 -20.08
CA SER A 270 -17.40 -4.39 -19.24
C SER A 270 -17.48 -5.72 -19.99
N ASN A 271 -16.34 -6.36 -20.19
CA ASN A 271 -16.22 -7.74 -20.59
C ASN A 271 -15.71 -8.52 -19.38
N VAL A 272 -16.56 -9.42 -18.86
CA VAL A 272 -16.24 -10.30 -17.74
C VAL A 272 -16.35 -11.73 -18.25
N SER A 273 -15.26 -12.49 -18.16
CA SER A 273 -15.26 -13.92 -18.49
C SER A 273 -14.42 -14.70 -17.49
N ILE A 274 -14.66 -16.01 -17.45
CA ILE A 274 -13.93 -16.94 -16.58
C ILE A 274 -12.85 -17.67 -17.39
N SER A 275 -11.69 -17.85 -16.76
CA SER A 275 -10.61 -18.72 -17.22
C SER A 275 -10.47 -19.91 -16.26
N GLY A 276 -10.04 -21.06 -16.80
CA GLY A 276 -9.78 -22.28 -16.03
C GLY A 276 -10.91 -23.32 -16.06
N LEU A 277 -12.10 -22.94 -16.53
CA LEU A 277 -13.23 -23.85 -16.76
C LEU A 277 -13.79 -23.64 -18.17
N THR A 278 -14.07 -24.72 -18.90
CA THR A 278 -14.74 -24.65 -20.21
C THR A 278 -16.14 -25.22 -20.17
N SER A 279 -17.04 -24.72 -21.04
CA SER A 279 -18.41 -25.20 -21.09
C SER A 279 -18.47 -26.69 -21.48
N GLY A 280 -19.21 -27.50 -20.72
CA GLY A 280 -19.29 -28.95 -20.86
C GLY A 280 -18.16 -29.74 -20.19
N GLN A 281 -17.18 -29.07 -19.56
CA GLN A 281 -16.06 -29.74 -18.92
C GLN A 281 -16.52 -30.64 -17.77
N SER A 282 -15.99 -31.87 -17.71
CA SER A 282 -16.13 -32.75 -16.54
C SER A 282 -15.00 -32.50 -15.55
N ILE A 283 -15.35 -32.20 -14.30
CA ILE A 283 -14.37 -31.88 -13.23
C ILE A 283 -14.49 -32.88 -12.07
N ASN A 284 -13.33 -33.39 -11.63
CA ASN A 284 -13.19 -34.34 -10.52
C ASN A 284 -11.96 -34.06 -9.63
N LYS A 285 -11.28 -32.93 -9.86
CA LYS A 285 -10.11 -32.43 -9.13
C LYS A 285 -10.26 -30.93 -8.95
N THR A 286 -9.41 -30.34 -8.12
CA THR A 286 -9.32 -28.88 -7.96
C THR A 286 -9.05 -28.20 -9.30
N VAL A 287 -9.81 -27.14 -9.58
CA VAL A 287 -9.71 -26.32 -10.79
C VAL A 287 -9.32 -24.90 -10.39
N PRO A 288 -8.18 -24.37 -10.87
CA PRO A 288 -7.85 -22.96 -10.70
C PRO A 288 -8.75 -22.11 -11.60
N LEU A 289 -9.48 -21.18 -11.00
CA LEU A 289 -10.33 -20.21 -11.69
C LEU A 289 -9.66 -18.83 -11.63
N SER A 290 -9.70 -18.11 -12.74
CA SER A 290 -9.28 -16.70 -12.82
C SER A 290 -10.34 -15.91 -13.59
N ALA A 291 -10.42 -14.59 -13.37
CA ALA A 291 -11.27 -13.71 -14.15
C ALA A 291 -10.47 -13.04 -15.28
N ASN A 292 -11.03 -12.96 -16.49
CA ASN A 292 -10.52 -12.07 -17.52
C ASN A 292 -11.42 -10.84 -17.58
N LEU A 293 -10.79 -9.67 -17.46
CA LEU A 293 -11.46 -8.38 -17.31
C LEU A 293 -10.79 -7.37 -18.25
N ASN A 294 -11.59 -6.56 -18.93
CA ASN A 294 -11.08 -5.43 -19.72
C ASN A 294 -11.16 -4.08 -18.99
N PHE A 295 -11.48 -4.11 -17.69
CA PHE A 295 -11.55 -2.94 -16.82
C PHE A 295 -11.00 -3.27 -15.44
N ARG A 296 -10.85 -2.26 -14.58
CA ARG A 296 -10.36 -2.41 -13.20
C ARG A 296 -11.53 -2.42 -12.21
N PRO A 297 -11.97 -3.59 -11.71
CA PRO A 297 -12.89 -3.65 -10.59
C PRO A 297 -12.15 -3.48 -9.26
N THR A 298 -12.91 -3.22 -8.20
CA THR A 298 -12.42 -3.19 -6.82
C THR A 298 -12.27 -4.60 -6.25
N ALA A 299 -13.15 -5.53 -6.61
CA ALA A 299 -13.09 -6.94 -6.19
C ALA A 299 -13.78 -7.86 -7.20
N ILE A 300 -13.59 -9.17 -7.06
CA ILE A 300 -14.42 -10.18 -7.73
C ILE A 300 -15.01 -11.18 -6.74
N LYS A 301 -16.11 -11.82 -7.12
CA LYS A 301 -16.65 -13.03 -6.48
C LYS A 301 -16.92 -14.10 -7.55
N TYR A 302 -16.89 -15.36 -7.15
CA TYR A 302 -17.43 -16.45 -7.96
C TYR A 302 -18.77 -16.89 -7.40
N GLU A 303 -19.76 -17.01 -8.28
CA GLU A 303 -21.05 -17.60 -7.96
C GLU A 303 -21.15 -18.99 -8.60
N PHE A 304 -21.52 -19.97 -7.78
CA PHE A 304 -21.67 -21.37 -8.15
C PHE A 304 -23.13 -21.79 -7.94
N THR A 305 -23.76 -22.27 -9.00
CA THR A 305 -25.11 -22.86 -8.97
C THR A 305 -25.01 -24.35 -9.22
N TYR A 306 -25.56 -25.14 -8.31
CA TYR A 306 -25.47 -26.61 -8.35
C TYR A 306 -26.75 -27.24 -8.90
N GLN A 307 -26.69 -28.54 -9.25
CA GLN A 307 -27.83 -29.29 -9.80
C GLN A 307 -29.10 -29.24 -8.91
N ASP A 308 -28.93 -29.18 -7.58
CA ASP A 308 -30.04 -29.08 -6.62
C ASP A 308 -30.66 -27.66 -6.53
N GLY A 309 -30.19 -26.72 -7.34
CA GLY A 309 -30.62 -25.32 -7.37
C GLY A 309 -30.00 -24.45 -6.28
N SER A 310 -29.17 -25.01 -5.39
CA SER A 310 -28.49 -24.21 -4.39
C SER A 310 -27.38 -23.35 -4.99
N VAL A 311 -27.19 -22.16 -4.42
CA VAL A 311 -26.20 -21.17 -4.85
C VAL A 311 -25.19 -20.94 -3.73
N TYR A 312 -23.91 -20.90 -4.08
CA TYR A 312 -22.81 -20.49 -3.21
C TYR A 312 -22.06 -19.34 -3.87
N THR A 313 -21.81 -18.27 -3.12
CA THR A 313 -20.99 -17.14 -3.58
C THR A 313 -19.79 -17.01 -2.65
N THR A 314 -18.61 -16.78 -3.21
CA THR A 314 -17.40 -16.54 -2.42
C THR A 314 -17.45 -15.18 -1.73
N ASP A 315 -16.59 -15.01 -0.72
CA ASP A 315 -16.16 -13.68 -0.28
C ASP A 315 -15.45 -12.91 -1.41
N GLU A 316 -15.14 -11.65 -1.18
CA GLU A 316 -14.38 -10.81 -2.12
C GLU A 316 -12.95 -11.31 -2.30
N LEU A 317 -12.55 -11.43 -3.56
CA LEU A 317 -11.26 -11.96 -3.97
C LEU A 317 -10.50 -10.94 -4.82
N ASP A 318 -9.18 -11.15 -4.92
CA ASP A 318 -8.29 -10.43 -5.82
C ASP A 318 -8.75 -10.60 -7.28
N PRO A 319 -9.11 -9.51 -7.99
CA PRO A 319 -9.50 -9.58 -9.40
C PRO A 319 -8.45 -10.20 -10.32
N TYR A 320 -7.19 -10.17 -9.91
CA TYR A 320 -6.04 -10.65 -10.68
C TYR A 320 -5.44 -11.92 -10.07
N GLY A 321 -6.09 -12.48 -9.04
CA GLY A 321 -5.69 -13.71 -8.37
C GLY A 321 -6.28 -14.96 -9.01
N THR A 322 -5.94 -16.11 -8.42
CA THR A 322 -6.51 -17.41 -8.77
C THR A 322 -7.30 -17.97 -7.59
N TYR A 323 -8.52 -18.44 -7.85
CA TYR A 323 -9.36 -19.15 -6.89
C TYR A 323 -9.36 -20.65 -7.19
N ASN A 324 -8.91 -21.46 -6.24
CA ASN A 324 -8.84 -22.92 -6.40
C ASN A 324 -10.16 -23.58 -5.99
N TYR A 325 -11.08 -23.76 -6.94
CA TYR A 325 -12.34 -24.45 -6.70
C TYR A 325 -12.12 -25.96 -6.59
N THR A 326 -12.55 -26.57 -5.49
CA THR A 326 -12.44 -28.02 -5.29
C THR A 326 -13.85 -28.66 -5.28
N PRO A 327 -14.18 -29.51 -6.28
CA PRO A 327 -15.50 -30.13 -6.37
C PRO A 327 -15.76 -31.09 -5.20
N SER A 328 -17.02 -31.13 -4.75
CA SER A 328 -17.48 -32.03 -3.67
C SER A 328 -18.44 -33.08 -4.21
N ILE A 329 -18.36 -34.30 -3.68
CA ILE A 329 -19.26 -35.41 -4.03
C ILE A 329 -20.73 -35.12 -3.70
N ARG A 330 -21.01 -34.27 -2.70
CA ARG A 330 -22.39 -33.82 -2.39
C ARG A 330 -23.00 -32.97 -3.50
N ARG A 331 -22.15 -32.36 -4.32
CA ARG A 331 -22.52 -31.42 -5.39
C ARG A 331 -22.40 -32.05 -6.78
N ASN A 332 -22.38 -33.38 -6.86
CA ASN A 332 -22.34 -34.10 -8.13
C ASN A 332 -23.43 -33.66 -9.10
N GLY A 333 -23.09 -33.68 -10.39
CA GLY A 333 -23.96 -33.30 -11.48
C GLY A 333 -23.64 -31.91 -12.02
N THR A 334 -24.65 -31.22 -12.54
CA THR A 334 -24.48 -29.93 -13.20
C THR A 334 -23.94 -28.87 -12.24
N LEU A 335 -22.94 -28.13 -12.70
CA LEU A 335 -22.38 -26.94 -12.07
C LEU A 335 -22.43 -25.80 -13.08
N SER A 336 -22.99 -24.66 -12.69
CA SER A 336 -22.89 -23.41 -13.44
C SER A 336 -22.07 -22.42 -12.64
N VAL A 337 -21.03 -21.85 -13.24
CA VAL A 337 -20.14 -20.88 -12.58
C VAL A 337 -20.13 -19.57 -13.34
N ARG A 338 -20.19 -18.44 -12.64
CA ARG A 338 -19.94 -17.12 -13.22
C ARG A 338 -19.11 -16.23 -12.30
N VAL A 339 -18.48 -15.23 -12.90
CA VAL A 339 -17.72 -14.19 -12.19
C VAL A 339 -18.62 -12.98 -11.97
N LEU A 340 -18.55 -12.41 -10.77
CA LEU A 340 -19.18 -11.16 -10.38
C LEU A 340 -18.06 -10.15 -10.12
N ALA A 341 -17.79 -9.23 -11.03
CA ALA A 341 -16.83 -8.14 -10.85
C ALA A 341 -17.53 -6.93 -10.22
N ILE A 342 -16.96 -6.38 -9.15
CA ILE A 342 -17.57 -5.35 -8.32
C ILE A 342 -16.76 -4.06 -8.47
N ASP A 343 -17.42 -2.95 -8.79
CA ASP A 343 -16.78 -1.63 -8.85
C ASP A 343 -16.83 -0.89 -7.51
N LYS A 344 -16.19 0.29 -7.44
CA LYS A 344 -16.14 1.11 -6.22
C LYS A 344 -17.51 1.66 -5.75
N ASN A 345 -18.53 1.62 -6.61
CA ASN A 345 -19.89 2.04 -6.30
C ASN A 345 -20.76 0.82 -5.96
N GLU A 346 -20.13 -0.33 -5.67
CA GLU A 346 -20.77 -1.62 -5.41
C GLU A 346 -21.59 -2.18 -6.59
N LYS A 347 -21.43 -1.62 -7.79
CA LYS A 347 -22.12 -2.14 -8.97
C LYS A 347 -21.45 -3.43 -9.43
N VAL A 348 -22.29 -4.43 -9.71
CA VAL A 348 -21.85 -5.76 -10.12
C VAL A 348 -21.96 -5.95 -11.63
N TYR A 349 -20.89 -6.47 -12.22
CA TYR A 349 -20.76 -6.83 -13.61
C TYR A 349 -20.56 -8.35 -13.71
N THR A 350 -21.44 -9.03 -14.43
CA THR A 350 -21.45 -10.51 -14.43
C THR A 350 -20.94 -11.07 -15.74
N SER A 351 -20.18 -12.17 -15.68
CA SER A 351 -19.98 -13.02 -16.86
C SER A 351 -21.25 -13.83 -17.17
N ASP A 352 -21.31 -14.36 -18.39
CA ASP A 352 -22.19 -15.51 -18.67
C ASP A 352 -21.81 -16.71 -17.80
N TYR A 353 -22.76 -17.63 -17.64
CA TYR A 353 -22.49 -18.91 -16.96
C TYR A 353 -21.62 -19.81 -17.82
N THR A 354 -20.56 -20.34 -17.22
CA THR A 354 -19.82 -21.48 -17.75
C THR A 354 -20.32 -22.75 -17.07
N ASN A 355 -20.93 -23.63 -17.86
CA ASN A 355 -21.53 -24.87 -17.37
C ASN A 355 -20.50 -26.00 -17.38
N ALA A 356 -20.41 -26.76 -16.32
CA ALA A 356 -19.55 -27.93 -16.19
C ALA A 356 -20.33 -29.06 -15.50
N THR A 357 -19.73 -30.24 -15.45
CA THR A 357 -20.27 -31.39 -14.73
C THR A 357 -19.31 -31.79 -13.64
N ILE A 358 -19.75 -31.72 -12.38
CA ILE A 358 -19.06 -32.35 -11.27
C ILE A 358 -19.29 -33.86 -11.36
N ALA A 359 -18.28 -34.57 -11.83
CA ALA A 359 -18.31 -36.02 -11.99
C ALA A 359 -17.46 -36.68 -10.91
N MET A 360 -17.76 -36.42 -9.64
CA MET A 360 -17.17 -37.21 -8.56
C MET A 360 -17.88 -38.56 -8.56
N VAL A 361 -17.16 -39.67 -8.66
CA VAL A 361 -17.83 -40.96 -8.63
C VAL A 361 -18.38 -41.18 -7.20
N SER A 362 -19.65 -41.61 -7.09
CA SER A 362 -20.46 -41.72 -5.85
C SER A 362 -19.85 -42.59 -4.75
N VAL A 363 -18.90 -43.41 -5.16
CA VAL A 363 -17.71 -43.81 -4.44
C VAL A 363 -16.67 -43.65 -5.54
N PRO A 364 -15.52 -43.00 -5.33
CA PRO A 364 -14.46 -43.11 -6.33
C PRO A 364 -14.36 -44.59 -6.70
N SER A 365 -14.22 -44.98 -7.98
CA SER A 365 -14.04 -46.40 -8.32
C SER A 365 -12.95 -47.06 -7.45
N ASN A 366 -12.07 -46.22 -6.89
CA ASN A 366 -11.20 -46.52 -5.78
C ASN A 366 -11.40 -45.56 -4.55
N PRO A 367 -12.30 -45.84 -3.59
CA PRO A 367 -12.53 -45.01 -2.41
C PRO A 367 -11.24 -44.79 -1.63
N TYR A 368 -10.90 -43.53 -1.36
CA TYR A 368 -9.64 -43.18 -0.71
C TYR A 368 -9.89 -42.61 0.67
N VAL A 369 -9.32 -43.29 1.65
CA VAL A 369 -9.06 -42.77 2.97
C VAL A 369 -7.57 -42.88 3.16
N ALA A 370 -6.93 -41.81 3.57
CA ALA A 370 -5.57 -41.89 4.06
C ALA A 370 -5.43 -41.16 5.37
N LEU A 371 -4.67 -41.80 6.25
CA LEU A 371 -4.07 -41.12 7.36
C LEU A 371 -2.90 -40.30 6.82
N LYS A 372 -2.92 -38.97 7.04
CA LYS A 372 -1.82 -38.10 6.62
C LYS A 372 -0.54 -38.57 7.31
N LYS A 373 0.57 -38.54 6.56
CA LYS A 373 1.88 -38.92 7.11
C LYS A 373 2.17 -38.05 8.33
N ILE A 374 2.53 -38.71 9.42
CA ILE A 374 3.10 -38.07 10.60
C ILE A 374 4.61 -38.26 10.61
N LYS A 375 5.33 -37.37 11.28
CA LYS A 375 6.75 -37.56 11.55
C LYS A 375 6.88 -38.64 12.62
N THR A 376 7.05 -39.89 12.22
CA THR A 376 7.05 -41.06 13.11
C THR A 376 8.11 -40.97 14.22
N SER A 377 9.22 -40.26 13.98
CA SER A 377 10.25 -39.99 14.98
C SER A 377 9.81 -39.10 16.15
N ASN A 378 8.63 -38.46 16.07
CA ASN A 378 8.01 -37.67 17.13
C ASN A 378 7.08 -38.51 18.03
N VAL A 379 6.62 -39.69 17.59
CA VAL A 379 5.65 -40.52 18.33
C VAL A 379 6.25 -40.92 19.68
N GLY A 380 5.47 -40.72 20.75
CA GLY A 380 5.90 -40.95 22.14
C GLY A 380 6.86 -39.90 22.71
N LYS A 381 7.36 -38.95 21.89
CA LYS A 381 8.19 -37.81 22.35
C LYS A 381 7.37 -36.54 22.52
N ILE A 382 6.51 -36.25 21.54
CA ILE A 382 5.56 -35.13 21.58
C ILE A 382 4.17 -35.57 21.09
N PRO A 383 3.09 -34.84 21.46
CA PRO A 383 1.77 -35.05 20.88
C PRO A 383 1.83 -34.95 19.35
N VAL A 384 1.23 -35.91 18.67
CA VAL A 384 1.12 -35.93 17.21
C VAL A 384 -0.35 -35.81 16.80
N ASN A 385 -0.62 -34.95 15.82
CA ASN A 385 -1.97 -34.83 15.27
C ASN A 385 -2.17 -35.92 14.20
N LEU A 386 -3.11 -36.82 14.46
CA LEU A 386 -3.60 -37.78 13.49
C LEU A 386 -4.71 -37.10 12.69
N SER A 387 -4.37 -36.70 11.47
CA SER A 387 -5.28 -36.03 10.55
C SER A 387 -5.55 -36.92 9.34
N ILE A 388 -6.75 -36.82 8.80
CA ILE A 388 -7.15 -37.67 7.67
C ILE A 388 -7.36 -36.86 6.40
N SER A 389 -7.14 -37.52 5.26
CA SER A 389 -7.56 -37.07 3.95
C SER A 389 -8.52 -38.10 3.38
N ARG A 390 -9.63 -37.63 2.83
CA ARG A 390 -10.65 -38.49 2.22
C ARG A 390 -11.35 -37.74 1.12
N ASN A 391 -11.91 -38.48 0.17
CA ASN A 391 -12.64 -37.91 -0.97
C ASN A 391 -14.15 -38.22 -0.94
N PHE A 392 -14.69 -38.58 0.23
CA PHE A 392 -16.11 -38.79 0.46
C PHE A 392 -16.53 -38.39 1.88
N ASP A 393 -17.82 -38.19 2.08
CA ASP A 393 -18.42 -37.83 3.37
C ASP A 393 -18.62 -39.02 4.30
N VAL A 394 -18.47 -38.79 5.61
CA VAL A 394 -18.56 -39.84 6.62
C VAL A 394 -19.34 -39.34 7.85
N ASP A 395 -20.03 -40.25 8.51
CA ASP A 395 -20.78 -39.98 9.74
C ASP A 395 -19.87 -39.96 10.96
N THR A 396 -18.90 -40.88 11.01
CA THR A 396 -17.94 -41.04 12.11
C THR A 396 -16.54 -41.35 11.61
N THR A 397 -15.55 -40.91 12.38
CA THR A 397 -14.12 -41.15 12.16
C THR A 397 -13.54 -41.82 13.41
N GLN A 398 -13.01 -43.03 13.23
CA GLN A 398 -12.46 -43.86 14.30
C GLN A 398 -10.97 -44.12 14.06
N TYR A 399 -10.12 -43.72 15.00
CA TYR A 399 -8.68 -43.92 14.95
C TYR A 399 -8.32 -45.20 15.71
N TYR A 400 -7.60 -46.11 15.06
CA TYR A 400 -7.20 -47.40 15.62
C TYR A 400 -5.68 -47.54 15.67
N ALA A 401 -5.20 -48.31 16.64
CA ALA A 401 -3.83 -48.83 16.66
C ALA A 401 -3.88 -50.36 16.77
N GLN A 402 -3.17 -51.06 15.89
CA GLN A 402 -2.99 -52.51 15.97
C GLN A 402 -1.53 -52.83 16.27
N ASN A 403 -1.29 -53.60 17.33
CA ASN A 403 0.05 -54.03 17.69
C ASN A 403 0.54 -55.06 16.65
N VAL A 404 1.74 -54.85 16.11
CA VAL A 404 2.28 -55.64 14.99
C VAL A 404 2.61 -57.07 15.42
N ASP A 405 3.08 -57.26 16.66
CA ASP A 405 3.56 -58.55 17.13
C ASP A 405 2.43 -59.44 17.67
N THR A 406 1.44 -58.83 18.33
CA THR A 406 0.33 -59.55 18.99
C THR A 406 -0.98 -59.53 18.21
N GLY A 407 -1.12 -58.67 17.19
CA GLY A 407 -2.35 -58.46 16.44
C GLY A 407 -3.46 -57.74 17.21
N LYS A 408 -3.23 -57.37 18.48
CA LYS A 408 -4.22 -56.70 19.34
C LYS A 408 -4.56 -55.30 18.79
N THR A 409 -5.85 -55.05 18.57
CA THR A 409 -6.37 -53.75 18.10
C THR A 409 -7.03 -52.97 19.23
N ILE A 410 -6.75 -51.67 19.30
CA ILE A 410 -7.37 -50.73 20.23
C ILE A 410 -7.98 -49.55 19.48
N LEU A 411 -9.15 -49.10 19.91
CA LEU A 411 -9.76 -47.84 19.47
C LEU A 411 -9.12 -46.70 20.26
N LEU A 412 -8.39 -45.82 19.59
CA LEU A 412 -7.76 -44.66 20.22
C LEU A 412 -8.77 -43.54 20.47
N LYS A 413 -9.61 -43.24 19.47
CA LYS A 413 -10.61 -42.16 19.54
C LYS A 413 -11.69 -42.34 18.48
N GLU A 414 -12.92 -41.99 18.84
CA GLU A 414 -14.02 -41.76 17.89
C GLU A 414 -14.46 -40.30 17.95
N VAL A 415 -14.59 -39.67 16.78
CA VAL A 415 -15.06 -38.29 16.60
C VAL A 415 -15.98 -38.23 15.37
N GLY A 416 -16.92 -37.28 15.33
CA GLY A 416 -17.75 -37.06 14.14
C GLY A 416 -16.91 -36.53 12.97
N TRP A 417 -16.36 -35.33 13.14
CA TRP A 417 -15.45 -34.70 12.19
C TRP A 417 -14.26 -34.07 12.93
N GLY A 418 -13.04 -34.36 12.48
CA GLY A 418 -11.84 -33.70 13.00
C GLY A 418 -10.63 -34.61 13.19
N ASP A 419 -9.55 -33.95 13.58
CA ASP A 419 -8.26 -34.56 13.88
C ASP A 419 -8.23 -35.04 15.34
N TYR A 420 -7.36 -36.01 15.62
CA TYR A 420 -7.13 -36.50 16.99
C TYR A 420 -5.67 -36.26 17.39
N GLN A 421 -5.44 -35.53 18.47
CA GLN A 421 -4.12 -35.37 19.05
C GLN A 421 -3.79 -36.59 19.92
N TRP A 422 -2.80 -37.36 19.50
CA TRP A 422 -2.41 -38.61 20.14
C TRP A 422 -1.03 -38.48 20.79
N PHE A 423 -0.91 -38.89 22.05
CA PHE A 423 0.36 -38.89 22.78
C PHE A 423 0.55 -40.22 23.54
N PRO A 424 1.07 -41.27 22.89
CA PRO A 424 1.16 -42.60 23.50
C PRO A 424 2.27 -42.70 24.54
N GLY A 425 2.00 -43.47 25.59
CA GLY A 425 2.91 -43.79 26.68
C GLY A 425 3.64 -45.14 26.52
N PRO A 426 4.50 -45.49 27.49
CA PRO A 426 5.17 -46.79 27.61
C PRO A 426 4.25 -48.02 27.66
N ASP A 427 3.01 -47.86 28.13
CA ASP A 427 1.98 -48.90 28.13
C ASP A 427 1.62 -49.37 26.72
N MET A 428 1.86 -48.49 25.75
CA MET A 428 1.76 -48.75 24.33
C MET A 428 3.13 -49.01 23.68
N ALA A 429 4.21 -49.32 24.42
CA ALA A 429 5.52 -49.54 23.81
C ALA A 429 5.50 -50.72 22.81
N GLY A 430 6.24 -50.58 21.72
CA GLY A 430 6.37 -51.59 20.67
C GLY A 430 5.98 -51.07 19.30
N ASN A 431 5.82 -52.00 18.35
CA ASN A 431 5.49 -51.66 16.97
C ASN A 431 3.98 -51.66 16.77
N TRP A 432 3.45 -50.57 16.21
CA TRP A 432 2.03 -50.39 15.96
C TRP A 432 1.76 -49.97 14.53
N GLU A 433 0.65 -50.44 14.01
CA GLU A 433 0.04 -49.93 12.79
C GLU A 433 -1.15 -49.05 13.15
N ILE A 434 -1.01 -47.76 12.86
CA ILE A 434 -2.08 -46.77 13.08
C ILE A 434 -2.87 -46.62 11.80
N TYR A 435 -4.19 -46.78 11.88
CA TYR A 435 -5.08 -46.63 10.74
C TYR A 435 -6.41 -46.03 11.18
N VAL A 436 -7.17 -45.54 10.21
CA VAL A 436 -8.48 -44.92 10.44
C VAL A 436 -9.55 -45.74 9.77
N ARG A 437 -10.66 -45.93 10.47
CA ARG A 437 -11.92 -46.43 9.92
C ARG A 437 -12.91 -45.27 9.84
N VAL A 438 -13.58 -45.14 8.70
CA VAL A 438 -14.67 -44.18 8.52
C VAL A 438 -15.91 -44.87 7.96
N VAL A 439 -17.09 -44.38 8.30
CA VAL A 439 -18.37 -44.89 7.78
C VAL A 439 -18.97 -43.88 6.81
N ASN A 440 -19.08 -44.24 5.54
CA ASN A 440 -19.59 -43.35 4.50
C ASN A 440 -21.07 -42.98 4.76
N SER A 441 -21.37 -41.68 4.74
CA SER A 441 -22.70 -41.17 5.10
C SER A 441 -23.83 -41.62 4.18
N LYS A 442 -23.52 -41.94 2.91
CA LYS A 442 -24.50 -42.26 1.87
C LYS A 442 -24.81 -43.76 1.78
N ASN A 443 -23.78 -44.60 1.68
CA ASN A 443 -23.95 -46.05 1.51
C ASN A 443 -23.76 -46.85 2.81
N LYS A 444 -23.42 -46.18 3.92
CA LYS A 444 -23.17 -46.77 5.24
C LYS A 444 -22.05 -47.83 5.27
N LYS A 445 -21.23 -47.91 4.22
CA LYS A 445 -20.09 -48.83 4.14
C LYS A 445 -18.88 -48.25 4.88
N ALA A 446 -18.14 -49.13 5.55
CA ALA A 446 -16.89 -48.78 6.21
C ALA A 446 -15.70 -48.83 5.25
N TYR A 447 -14.79 -47.86 5.41
CA TYR A 447 -13.54 -47.77 4.66
C TYR A 447 -12.38 -47.56 5.62
N TYR A 448 -11.22 -48.09 5.24
CA TYR A 448 -10.01 -48.06 6.05
C TYR A 448 -8.90 -47.31 5.33
N SER A 449 -8.09 -46.58 6.08
CA SER A 449 -6.89 -45.95 5.54
C SER A 449 -5.77 -46.96 5.31
N ASN A 450 -4.72 -46.54 4.59
CA ASN A 450 -3.40 -47.13 4.78
C ASN A 450 -3.00 -47.06 6.26
N SER A 451 -2.25 -48.04 6.73
CA SER A 451 -1.63 -47.99 8.06
C SER A 451 -0.32 -47.20 8.02
N ILE A 452 0.02 -46.58 9.15
CA ILE A 452 1.34 -46.01 9.40
C ILE A 452 1.98 -46.87 10.48
N LYS A 453 3.08 -47.53 10.12
CA LYS A 453 3.95 -48.22 11.07
C LYS A 453 4.66 -47.19 11.93
N VAL A 454 4.47 -47.30 13.24
CA VAL A 454 5.14 -46.47 14.24
C VAL A 454 5.77 -47.37 15.28
N ALA A 455 7.01 -47.07 15.65
CA ALA A 455 7.60 -47.61 16.85
C ALA A 455 7.23 -46.64 17.98
N VAL A 456 6.36 -47.08 18.89
CA VAL A 456 6.11 -46.36 20.13
C VAL A 456 7.27 -46.72 21.07
N PRO A 457 8.12 -45.74 21.42
CA PRO A 457 9.24 -46.00 22.30
C PRO A 457 8.75 -46.32 23.72
N ASN A 458 9.50 -47.15 24.44
CA ASN A 458 9.32 -47.33 25.88
C ASN A 458 9.90 -46.12 26.64
N THR A 459 9.33 -44.94 26.39
CA THR A 459 9.79 -43.68 26.98
C THR A 459 8.63 -42.90 27.56
N THR A 460 8.81 -42.46 28.80
CA THR A 460 7.98 -41.47 29.47
C THR A 460 8.38 -40.07 29.03
N SER A 461 7.41 -39.26 28.64
CA SER A 461 7.62 -37.90 28.13
C SER A 461 6.68 -36.92 28.81
N ILE A 462 7.20 -35.77 29.19
CA ILE A 462 6.46 -34.62 29.70
C ILE A 462 6.95 -33.37 28.99
N ILE A 463 6.02 -32.46 28.67
CA ILE A 463 6.28 -31.23 27.92
C ILE A 463 5.73 -30.06 28.70
N LEU A 464 6.49 -28.97 28.77
CA LEU A 464 6.02 -27.75 29.39
C LEU A 464 5.05 -27.03 28.45
N SER A 465 3.97 -26.49 28.99
CA SER A 465 2.97 -25.72 28.24
C SER A 465 2.61 -24.43 28.97
N GLY A 466 2.09 -23.46 28.23
CA GLY A 466 1.74 -22.12 28.73
C GLY A 466 2.89 -21.11 28.73
N ILE A 467 4.14 -21.57 28.53
CA ILE A 467 5.33 -20.71 28.41
C ILE A 467 6.18 -21.18 27.24
N GLY A 468 6.63 -20.24 26.40
CA GLY A 468 7.38 -20.51 25.18
C GLY A 468 8.86 -20.11 25.27
N PRO A 469 9.69 -20.63 24.35
CA PRO A 469 11.09 -20.24 24.24
C PRO A 469 11.24 -18.74 23.95
N ASP A 470 12.19 -18.11 24.63
CA ASP A 470 12.54 -16.68 24.56
C ASP A 470 11.38 -15.73 24.86
N GLN A 471 10.30 -16.23 25.47
CA GLN A 471 9.19 -15.42 25.93
C GLN A 471 9.67 -14.43 27.01
N VAL A 472 9.24 -13.17 26.90
CA VAL A 472 9.53 -12.15 27.91
C VAL A 472 8.43 -12.12 28.96
N ILE A 473 8.81 -12.39 30.22
CA ILE A 473 7.91 -12.40 31.36
C ILE A 473 8.08 -11.11 32.16
N THR A 474 6.97 -10.39 32.31
CA THR A 474 6.92 -9.04 32.89
C THR A 474 6.06 -8.97 34.15
N GLY A 475 5.61 -10.13 34.65
CA GLY A 475 4.67 -10.26 35.74
C GLY A 475 4.32 -11.72 35.97
N THR A 476 3.11 -11.99 36.48
CA THR A 476 2.65 -13.36 36.70
C THR A 476 2.61 -14.15 35.40
N MET A 477 3.30 -15.29 35.38
CA MET A 477 3.24 -16.28 34.31
C MET A 477 2.37 -17.46 34.75
N THR A 478 1.71 -18.10 33.78
CA THR A 478 0.92 -19.30 34.02
C THR A 478 1.42 -20.43 33.14
N MET A 479 1.59 -21.61 33.72
CA MET A 479 2.13 -22.78 33.04
C MET A 479 1.37 -24.04 33.45
N ASN A 480 1.45 -25.05 32.61
CA ASN A 480 0.98 -26.40 32.87
C ASN A 480 1.90 -27.39 32.14
N ALA A 481 1.54 -28.66 32.10
CA ALA A 481 2.30 -29.65 31.35
C ALA A 481 1.40 -30.58 30.54
N ILE A 482 1.99 -31.31 29.62
CA ILE A 482 1.34 -32.40 28.88
C ILE A 482 2.23 -33.63 29.05
N CYS A 483 1.65 -34.76 29.46
CA CYS A 483 2.39 -35.98 29.72
C CYS A 483 1.71 -37.19 29.08
N ASN A 484 2.50 -38.18 28.67
CA ASN A 484 2.02 -39.43 28.09
C ASN A 484 1.83 -40.56 29.10
N VAL A 485 2.00 -40.28 30.40
CA VAL A 485 1.78 -41.23 31.49
C VAL A 485 1.00 -40.56 32.62
N ASN A 486 0.38 -41.40 33.47
CA ASN A 486 -0.23 -40.93 34.70
C ASN A 486 0.85 -40.52 35.71
N ILE A 487 0.58 -39.45 36.44
CA ILE A 487 1.48 -38.87 37.43
C ILE A 487 0.83 -38.82 38.81
N GLU A 488 1.65 -38.81 39.87
CA GLU A 488 1.25 -38.47 41.24
C GLU A 488 1.26 -36.95 41.43
N ASP A 489 2.36 -36.33 41.00
CA ASP A 489 2.58 -34.89 41.09
C ASP A 489 3.50 -34.38 39.98
N VAL A 490 3.42 -33.07 39.72
CA VAL A 490 4.30 -32.31 38.84
C VAL A 490 4.69 -31.01 39.50
N SER A 491 5.99 -30.76 39.58
CA SER A 491 6.59 -29.53 40.08
C SER A 491 7.17 -28.71 38.92
N TYR A 492 6.96 -27.40 38.95
CA TYR A 492 7.52 -26.47 37.96
C TYR A 492 8.71 -25.74 38.57
N VAL A 493 9.88 -25.86 37.95
CA VAL A 493 11.15 -25.36 38.48
C VAL A 493 11.69 -24.25 37.60
N ILE A 494 12.09 -23.15 38.21
CA ILE A 494 12.85 -22.08 37.57
C ILE A 494 14.32 -22.17 37.96
N SER A 495 15.21 -22.03 36.99
CA SER A 495 16.66 -22.08 37.20
C SER A 495 17.39 -20.93 36.52
N ASN A 496 18.50 -20.50 37.13
CA ASN A 496 19.37 -19.46 36.59
C ASN A 496 20.51 -20.10 35.78
N PRO A 497 20.70 -19.71 34.50
CA PRO A 497 21.68 -20.33 33.60
C PRO A 497 23.14 -20.07 34.00
N TYR A 498 23.42 -19.06 34.83
CA TYR A 498 24.77 -18.62 35.15
C TYR A 498 25.31 -19.22 36.45
N ASN A 499 24.46 -19.36 37.48
CA ASN A 499 24.85 -19.89 38.79
C ASN A 499 24.13 -21.20 39.16
N TYR A 500 23.28 -21.71 38.27
CA TYR A 500 22.56 -22.98 38.39
C TYR A 500 21.66 -23.12 39.63
N THR A 501 21.28 -22.02 40.29
CA THR A 501 20.33 -22.06 41.40
C THR A 501 18.93 -22.40 40.89
N GLU A 502 18.24 -23.34 41.55
CA GLU A 502 16.89 -23.80 41.20
C GLU A 502 15.87 -23.42 42.30
N LYS A 503 14.62 -23.13 41.90
CA LYS A 503 13.50 -22.86 42.81
C LYS A 503 12.22 -23.50 42.27
N VAL A 504 11.49 -24.20 43.14
CA VAL A 504 10.14 -24.71 42.82
C VAL A 504 9.14 -23.54 42.85
N MET A 505 8.41 -23.38 41.76
CA MET A 505 7.40 -22.33 41.57
C MET A 505 6.00 -22.78 42.01
N GLY A 506 5.72 -24.08 41.91
CA GLY A 506 4.47 -24.70 42.34
C GLY A 506 4.46 -26.19 42.01
N THR A 507 3.56 -26.93 42.66
CA THR A 507 3.39 -28.38 42.51
C THR A 507 1.90 -28.72 42.46
N GLU A 508 1.51 -29.57 41.52
CA GLU A 508 0.12 -29.99 41.31
C GLU A 508 0.03 -31.50 41.12
N THR A 509 -1.14 -32.09 41.39
CA THR A 509 -1.39 -33.53 41.19
C THR A 509 -1.85 -33.89 39.77
N SER A 510 -2.05 -32.89 38.91
CA SER A 510 -2.45 -33.07 37.50
C SER A 510 -1.66 -32.15 36.59
N VAL A 511 -1.13 -32.70 35.49
CA VAL A 511 -0.39 -31.93 34.47
C VAL A 511 -1.25 -30.88 33.77
N SER A 512 -2.57 -31.06 33.71
CA SER A 512 -3.49 -30.11 33.09
C SER A 512 -3.83 -28.92 34.00
N THR A 513 -3.57 -29.01 35.30
CA THR A 513 -3.79 -27.91 36.24
C THR A 513 -2.79 -26.80 35.99
N LYS A 514 -3.29 -25.57 35.91
CA LYS A 514 -2.49 -24.38 35.66
C LYS A 514 -1.85 -23.88 36.95
N VAL A 515 -0.53 -23.74 36.96
CA VAL A 515 0.25 -23.11 38.03
C VAL A 515 0.59 -21.68 37.64
N SER A 516 0.39 -20.73 38.56
CA SER A 516 0.79 -19.34 38.37
C SER A 516 1.98 -18.98 39.24
N TYR A 517 2.96 -18.27 38.68
CA TYR A 517 4.15 -17.81 39.39
C TYR A 517 4.40 -16.32 39.11
N THR A 518 4.65 -15.55 40.17
CA THR A 518 5.01 -14.13 40.06
C THR A 518 6.49 -13.95 40.40
N PRO A 519 7.37 -13.68 39.41
CA PRO A 519 8.78 -13.45 39.65
C PRO A 519 9.06 -12.13 40.38
N ASN A 520 10.19 -12.06 41.08
CA ASN A 520 10.74 -10.84 41.69
C ASN A 520 12.10 -10.47 41.06
N TYR A 521 12.70 -9.34 41.45
CA TYR A 521 13.95 -8.83 40.85
C TYR A 521 15.14 -9.80 40.91
N ILE A 522 15.18 -10.74 41.87
CA ILE A 522 16.22 -11.77 41.92
C ILE A 522 16.07 -12.78 40.76
N ASN A 523 14.87 -12.88 40.18
CA ASN A 523 14.60 -13.70 39.02
C ASN A 523 14.89 -13.01 37.68
N GLU A 524 15.32 -11.75 37.66
CA GLU A 524 15.54 -10.97 36.43
C GLU A 524 16.66 -11.51 35.52
N GLY A 525 16.46 -11.34 34.22
CA GLY A 525 17.30 -11.85 33.15
C GLY A 525 16.89 -13.24 32.66
N LYS A 526 17.77 -13.87 31.89
CA LYS A 526 17.53 -15.19 31.29
C LYS A 526 17.30 -16.25 32.36
N ARG A 527 16.25 -17.06 32.23
CA ARG A 527 15.92 -18.19 33.11
C ARG A 527 15.51 -19.41 32.29
N TYR A 528 15.63 -20.59 32.89
CA TYR A 528 15.05 -21.82 32.34
C TYR A 528 13.91 -22.29 33.20
N ILE A 529 12.81 -22.71 32.58
CA ILE A 529 11.70 -23.39 33.24
C ILE A 529 11.65 -24.84 32.81
N GLN A 530 11.40 -25.73 33.76
CA GLN A 530 11.27 -27.17 33.53
C GLN A 530 10.15 -27.75 34.40
N ALA A 531 9.31 -28.61 33.82
CA ALA A 531 8.38 -29.44 34.58
C ALA A 531 9.09 -30.74 35.01
N ILE A 532 8.94 -31.10 36.27
CA ILE A 532 9.50 -32.32 36.87
C ILE A 532 8.33 -33.07 37.50
N ALA A 533 7.96 -34.21 36.93
CA ALA A 533 6.85 -35.01 37.42
C ALA A 533 7.32 -36.32 38.04
N LYS A 534 6.58 -36.77 39.05
CA LYS A 534 6.69 -38.10 39.63
C LYS A 534 5.54 -38.95 39.10
N THR A 535 5.85 -40.06 38.46
CA THR A 535 4.86 -40.99 37.92
C THR A 535 4.27 -41.87 39.02
N THR A 536 3.12 -42.50 38.76
CA THR A 536 2.46 -43.41 39.74
C THR A 536 3.27 -44.67 40.08
N ASP A 537 4.29 -45.00 39.29
CA ASP A 537 5.27 -46.05 39.59
C ASP A 537 6.54 -45.51 40.27
N GLY A 538 6.53 -44.24 40.70
CA GLY A 538 7.59 -43.61 41.49
C GLY A 538 8.78 -43.07 40.70
N LYS A 539 8.76 -43.10 39.36
CA LYS A 539 9.84 -42.57 38.53
C LYS A 539 9.74 -41.05 38.39
N VAL A 540 10.89 -40.39 38.28
CA VAL A 540 10.96 -38.95 38.02
C VAL A 540 11.22 -38.71 36.55
N ILE A 541 10.38 -37.89 35.92
CA ILE A 541 10.48 -37.51 34.51
C ILE A 541 10.57 -35.98 34.40
N LYS A 542 11.34 -35.48 33.44
CA LYS A 542 11.60 -34.04 33.27
C LYS A 542 11.28 -33.60 31.85
N SER A 543 10.71 -32.41 31.71
CA SER A 543 10.48 -31.79 30.39
C SER A 543 11.76 -31.22 29.81
N GLU A 544 11.69 -30.66 28.61
CA GLU A 544 12.67 -29.72 28.10
C GLU A 544 12.85 -28.53 29.06
N LYS A 545 14.05 -27.93 29.03
CA LYS A 545 14.30 -26.63 29.66
C LYS A 545 13.90 -25.55 28.68
N VAL A 546 12.82 -24.83 28.97
CA VAL A 546 12.35 -23.69 28.16
C VAL A 546 13.08 -22.43 28.61
N ALA A 547 13.83 -21.81 27.71
CA ALA A 547 14.49 -20.53 27.97
C ALA A 547 13.44 -19.41 27.97
N ILE A 548 13.49 -18.51 28.95
CA ILE A 548 12.69 -17.29 29.00
C ILE A 548 13.56 -16.11 29.43
N ASN A 549 13.07 -14.89 29.25
CA ASN A 549 13.68 -13.69 29.80
C ASN A 549 12.72 -13.02 30.78
N ILE A 550 13.11 -12.88 32.05
CA ILE A 550 12.32 -12.14 33.05
C ILE A 550 12.81 -10.69 33.04
N TYR A 551 11.89 -9.75 32.86
CA TYR A 551 12.19 -8.32 32.94
C TYR A 551 11.10 -7.62 33.74
N LEU A 552 11.48 -7.04 34.89
CA LEU A 552 10.54 -6.42 35.82
C LEU A 552 10.70 -4.91 35.91
N GLY A 553 11.62 -4.35 35.13
CA GLY A 553 11.77 -2.92 34.96
C GLY A 553 10.61 -2.26 34.21
N GLU A 554 10.72 -0.94 34.03
CA GLU A 554 9.78 -0.18 33.22
C GLU A 554 9.81 -0.64 31.76
N LEU A 555 8.63 -0.84 31.20
CA LEU A 555 8.43 -1.20 29.81
C LEU A 555 7.81 -0.03 29.08
N TYR A 556 8.34 0.25 27.90
CA TYR A 556 7.83 1.31 27.06
C TYR A 556 6.90 0.75 26.00
N GLY A 557 5.66 1.24 26.01
CA GLY A 557 4.71 1.01 24.94
C GLY A 557 5.01 1.87 23.71
N SER A 558 4.17 1.72 22.69
CA SER A 558 4.24 2.58 21.51
C SER A 558 4.04 4.05 21.87
N LYS A 559 4.75 4.93 21.16
CA LYS A 559 4.66 6.38 21.31
C LYS A 559 4.12 6.99 20.02
N PRO A 560 3.25 8.02 20.12
CA PRO A 560 2.73 8.69 18.93
C PRO A 560 3.80 9.55 18.26
N ILE A 561 3.86 9.53 16.93
CA ILE A 561 4.69 10.47 16.14
C ILE A 561 4.06 11.86 16.09
N THR A 562 2.73 11.92 16.06
CA THR A 562 1.93 13.14 15.97
C THR A 562 0.54 12.88 16.54
N VAL A 563 -0.27 13.91 16.73
CA VAL A 563 -1.67 13.75 17.12
C VAL A 563 -2.44 13.03 16.01
N LYS A 564 -3.28 12.07 16.38
CA LYS A 564 -4.00 11.18 15.44
C LYS A 564 -4.69 11.93 14.29
N THR A 565 -5.37 13.04 14.60
CA THR A 565 -6.13 13.85 13.62
C THR A 565 -5.24 14.57 12.60
N ASN A 566 -3.95 14.77 12.91
CA ASN A 566 -3.01 15.42 12.02
C ASN A 566 -2.16 14.43 11.22
N PHE A 567 -2.32 13.12 11.44
CA PHE A 567 -1.42 12.12 10.86
C PHE A 567 -1.43 12.12 9.32
N ILE A 568 -2.60 12.20 8.67
CA ILE A 568 -2.68 12.31 7.20
C ILE A 568 -1.86 13.51 6.72
N ASN A 569 -2.14 14.70 7.25
CA ASN A 569 -1.44 15.92 6.85
C ASN A 569 0.07 15.83 7.09
N TYR A 570 0.49 15.14 8.14
CA TYR A 570 1.91 14.92 8.46
C TYR A 570 2.61 14.06 7.39
N VAL A 571 1.97 13.01 6.88
CA VAL A 571 2.59 12.09 5.90
C VAL A 571 2.34 12.45 4.43
N THR A 572 1.27 13.22 4.14
CA THR A 572 0.89 13.58 2.77
C THR A 572 2.04 14.22 1.96
N PRO A 573 2.85 15.16 2.49
CA PRO A 573 3.98 15.71 1.74
C PRO A 573 5.00 14.66 1.28
N MET A 574 5.23 13.61 2.09
CA MET A 574 6.13 12.50 1.75
C MET A 574 5.54 11.62 0.65
N ALA A 575 4.23 11.36 0.72
CA ALA A 575 3.49 10.60 -0.27
C ALA A 575 3.46 11.30 -1.64
N LEU A 576 3.10 12.60 -1.66
CA LEU A 576 3.06 13.42 -2.88
C LEU A 576 4.44 13.56 -3.51
N LYS A 577 5.50 13.72 -2.71
CA LYS A 577 6.88 13.71 -3.20
C LYS A 577 7.20 12.40 -3.91
N THR A 578 6.86 11.26 -3.30
CA THR A 578 7.10 9.94 -3.89
C THR A 578 6.32 9.74 -5.19
N GLN A 579 5.04 10.13 -5.20
CA GLN A 579 4.19 10.06 -6.39
C GLN A 579 4.76 10.92 -7.53
N LYS A 580 5.26 12.11 -7.22
CA LYS A 580 5.97 12.94 -8.19
C LYS A 580 7.23 12.26 -8.70
N GLU A 581 8.04 11.66 -7.84
CA GLU A 581 9.32 11.07 -8.24
C GLU A 581 9.18 9.81 -9.10
N ASN A 582 8.23 8.91 -8.79
CA ASN A 582 8.15 7.60 -9.42
C ASN A 582 6.74 7.14 -9.84
N GLY A 583 5.70 7.91 -9.51
CA GLY A 583 4.31 7.60 -9.85
C GLY A 583 3.62 6.62 -8.90
N MET A 584 4.17 6.33 -7.73
CA MET A 584 3.50 5.54 -6.69
C MET A 584 2.33 6.30 -6.07
N SER A 585 1.15 5.67 -6.03
CA SER A 585 -0.08 6.23 -5.46
C SER A 585 0.20 6.81 -4.08
N ALA A 586 -0.07 8.11 -3.93
CA ALA A 586 0.01 8.79 -2.65
C ALA A 586 -1.10 8.27 -1.72
N ALA A 587 -2.29 7.99 -2.26
CA ALA A 587 -3.40 7.42 -1.52
C ALA A 587 -3.02 6.09 -0.84
N LEU A 588 -2.40 5.18 -1.61
CA LEU A 588 -1.98 3.88 -1.11
C LEU A 588 -0.90 3.98 -0.04
N GLN A 589 0.12 4.83 -0.24
CA GLN A 589 1.18 5.00 0.75
C GLN A 589 0.65 5.57 2.07
N VAL A 590 -0.26 6.56 2.01
CA VAL A 590 -0.90 7.12 3.21
C VAL A 590 -1.76 6.06 3.92
N ALA A 591 -2.53 5.27 3.16
CA ALA A 591 -3.33 4.18 3.73
C ALA A 591 -2.46 3.10 4.39
N GLN A 592 -1.33 2.72 3.79
CA GLN A 592 -0.35 1.81 4.41
C GLN A 592 0.17 2.41 5.71
N ALA A 593 0.68 3.65 5.69
CA ALA A 593 1.20 4.28 6.90
C ALA A 593 0.15 4.35 8.02
N ILE A 594 -1.11 4.63 7.68
CA ILE A 594 -2.23 4.59 8.65
C ILE A 594 -2.40 3.20 9.24
N LEU A 595 -2.46 2.17 8.39
CA LEU A 595 -2.73 0.79 8.79
C LEU A 595 -1.59 0.23 9.66
N GLU A 596 -0.35 0.44 9.24
CA GLU A 596 0.84 -0.12 9.91
C GLU A 596 1.10 0.52 11.29
N THR A 597 0.72 1.79 11.47
CA THR A 597 1.02 2.54 12.71
C THR A 597 -0.22 2.91 13.51
N GLY A 598 -1.41 2.50 13.08
CA GLY A 598 -2.66 2.94 13.70
C GLY A 598 -2.75 4.46 13.78
N TRP A 599 -2.57 5.17 12.66
CA TRP A 599 -2.52 6.65 12.60
C TRP A 599 -1.34 7.28 13.32
N GLY A 600 -0.17 6.67 13.23
CA GLY A 600 1.07 7.12 13.87
C GLY A 600 1.10 6.94 15.38
N GLN A 601 0.12 6.24 15.97
CA GLN A 601 -0.02 6.05 17.42
C GLN A 601 0.73 4.82 17.94
N SER A 602 1.01 3.88 17.04
CA SER A 602 1.57 2.56 17.33
C SER A 602 2.91 2.33 16.60
N VAL A 603 3.79 3.33 16.60
CA VAL A 603 5.13 3.18 16.03
C VAL A 603 6.01 2.34 16.96
N PRO A 604 6.86 1.42 16.43
CA PRO A 604 7.77 0.63 17.24
C PRO A 604 8.62 1.51 18.15
N VAL A 605 8.68 1.16 19.43
CA VAL A 605 9.50 1.79 20.45
C VAL A 605 10.31 0.69 21.10
N ASP A 606 11.58 0.96 21.35
CA ASP A 606 12.41 0.02 22.07
C ASP A 606 11.81 -0.24 23.44
N LYS A 607 11.43 -1.51 23.64
CA LYS A 607 10.67 -1.98 24.80
C LYS A 607 11.36 -1.66 26.13
N TYR A 608 12.69 -1.62 26.13
CA TYR A 608 13.50 -1.51 27.35
C TYR A 608 14.01 -0.07 27.58
N THR A 609 14.30 0.67 26.52
CA THR A 609 14.90 2.02 26.62
C THR A 609 13.93 3.16 26.31
N GLY A 610 12.77 2.86 25.71
CA GLY A 610 11.80 3.87 25.29
C GLY A 610 12.23 4.69 24.08
N LEU A 611 13.31 4.27 23.40
CA LEU A 611 13.80 4.90 22.18
C LEU A 611 12.80 4.71 21.04
N LEU A 612 12.38 5.82 20.43
CA LEU A 612 11.44 5.81 19.32
C LEU A 612 12.15 5.41 18.01
N SER A 613 11.56 4.48 17.26
CA SER A 613 12.13 4.00 15.99
C SER A 613 11.87 4.89 14.78
N ASN A 614 10.86 5.76 14.82
CA ASN A 614 10.33 6.48 13.64
C ASN A 614 9.89 5.57 12.47
N ASN A 615 9.67 4.27 12.71
CA ASN A 615 9.32 3.28 11.69
C ASN A 615 7.82 3.34 11.35
N LEU A 616 7.49 3.92 10.20
CA LEU A 616 6.11 4.12 9.75
C LEU A 616 5.47 2.90 9.06
N PHE A 617 6.23 1.81 8.86
CA PHE A 617 5.80 0.68 8.03
C PHE A 617 6.08 -0.70 8.67
N GLY A 618 6.45 -0.74 9.95
CA GLY A 618 6.71 -1.98 10.67
C GLY A 618 7.87 -2.82 10.09
N VAL A 619 8.82 -2.20 9.39
CA VAL A 619 9.89 -2.96 8.69
C VAL A 619 10.87 -3.55 9.72
N LYS A 620 11.06 -4.88 9.68
CA LYS A 620 12.02 -5.61 10.52
C LYS A 620 13.47 -5.42 10.08
N GLY A 621 14.41 -5.58 11.02
CA GLY A 621 15.85 -5.53 10.80
C GLY A 621 16.52 -4.25 11.32
N THR A 622 17.55 -3.78 10.63
CA THR A 622 18.37 -2.63 11.05
C THR A 622 18.26 -1.49 10.04
N GLY A 623 17.86 -0.32 10.52
CA GLY A 623 17.75 0.93 9.76
C GLY A 623 18.94 1.86 9.99
N ASN A 624 18.85 3.10 9.52
CA ASN A 624 19.95 4.07 9.60
C ASN A 624 20.21 4.63 11.02
N ALA A 625 19.36 4.31 11.99
CA ALA A 625 19.56 4.55 13.43
C ALA A 625 19.66 3.25 14.24
N GLY A 626 19.90 2.10 13.58
CA GLY A 626 20.01 0.81 14.23
C GLY A 626 18.68 0.06 14.27
N SER A 627 18.40 -0.60 15.39
CA SER A 627 17.19 -1.38 15.60
C SER A 627 16.59 -1.09 16.97
N VAL A 628 15.27 -1.21 17.10
CA VAL A 628 14.59 -1.26 18.38
C VAL A 628 14.08 -2.68 18.63
N LEU A 629 14.12 -3.13 19.88
CA LEU A 629 13.52 -4.40 20.29
C LEU A 629 12.04 -4.17 20.63
N CYS A 630 11.14 -4.84 19.89
CA CYS A 630 9.70 -4.77 20.13
C CYS A 630 9.12 -6.17 20.23
N SER A 631 8.05 -6.32 21.02
CA SER A 631 7.38 -7.61 21.12
C SER A 631 6.57 -7.93 19.86
N THR A 632 6.79 -9.11 19.30
CA THR A 632 6.04 -9.73 18.20
C THR A 632 5.45 -11.07 18.65
N TRP A 633 4.53 -11.62 17.87
CA TRP A 633 3.96 -12.94 18.12
C TRP A 633 4.64 -14.00 17.24
N GLU A 634 4.94 -15.16 17.79
CA GLU A 634 5.47 -16.34 17.07
C GLU A 634 4.68 -17.59 17.45
N GLU A 635 4.53 -18.54 16.53
CA GLU A 635 3.86 -19.81 16.80
C GLU A 635 4.88 -20.95 16.98
N TYR A 636 4.84 -21.62 18.12
CA TYR A 636 5.67 -22.79 18.41
C TYR A 636 4.77 -23.96 18.84
N TYR A 637 4.89 -25.09 18.14
CA TYR A 637 4.02 -26.27 18.32
C TYR A 637 2.50 -25.97 18.29
N GLY A 638 2.06 -25.02 17.46
CA GLY A 638 0.63 -24.66 17.37
C GLY A 638 0.15 -23.67 18.45
N THR A 639 1.05 -23.12 19.27
CA THR A 639 0.73 -22.14 20.32
C THR A 639 1.46 -20.82 20.05
N VAL A 640 0.76 -19.69 20.20
CA VAL A 640 1.32 -18.34 19.96
C VAL A 640 1.96 -17.79 21.23
N TYR A 641 3.20 -17.31 21.12
CA TYR A 641 3.99 -16.71 22.19
C TYR A 641 4.43 -15.28 21.82
N ARG A 642 4.59 -14.41 22.81
CA ARG A 642 5.22 -13.09 22.62
C ARG A 642 6.73 -13.19 22.81
N ILE A 643 7.47 -12.92 21.75
CA ILE A 643 8.93 -12.79 21.79
C ILE A 643 9.33 -11.37 21.42
N ASP A 644 10.59 -11.00 21.63
CA ASP A 644 11.11 -9.73 21.11
C ASP A 644 11.82 -9.94 19.77
N ASP A 645 11.60 -9.02 18.84
CA ASP A 645 12.23 -9.01 17.52
C ASP A 645 12.72 -7.59 17.18
N HIS A 646 13.66 -7.52 16.25
CA HIS A 646 14.32 -6.27 15.86
C HIS A 646 13.54 -5.59 14.74
N PHE A 647 13.08 -4.37 15.02
CA PHE A 647 12.49 -3.48 14.03
C PHE A 647 13.49 -2.39 13.65
N ARG A 648 13.48 -1.97 12.38
CA ARG A 648 14.37 -0.91 11.90
C ARG A 648 14.10 0.37 12.67
N ALA A 649 15.16 1.04 13.12
CA ALA A 649 15.11 2.37 13.69
C ALA A 649 15.66 3.39 12.69
N TYR A 650 15.06 4.58 12.68
CA TYR A 650 15.35 5.64 11.74
C TYR A 650 15.60 6.97 12.45
N LYS A 651 16.49 7.79 11.88
CA LYS A 651 16.76 9.15 12.38
C LYS A 651 15.55 10.07 12.20
N SER A 652 14.70 9.80 11.22
CA SER A 652 13.48 10.54 10.95
C SER A 652 12.40 9.66 10.30
N THR A 653 11.14 10.10 10.32
CA THR A 653 10.07 9.41 9.59
C THR A 653 10.25 9.49 8.07
N GLN A 654 10.91 10.54 7.57
CA GLN A 654 11.27 10.63 6.14
C GLN A 654 12.23 9.52 5.73
N ASP A 655 13.18 9.14 6.60
CA ASP A 655 14.08 8.02 6.33
C ASP A 655 13.33 6.68 6.30
N SER A 656 12.36 6.48 7.21
CA SER A 656 11.48 5.31 7.18
C SER A 656 10.68 5.23 5.87
N TRP A 657 10.14 6.36 5.42
CA TRP A 657 9.41 6.47 4.15
C TRP A 657 10.29 6.13 2.95
N ASN A 658 11.49 6.69 2.89
CA ASN A 658 12.43 6.43 1.81
C ASN A 658 12.89 4.97 1.78
N ASP A 659 13.13 4.36 2.94
CA ASP A 659 13.54 2.96 3.06
C ASP A 659 12.43 2.00 2.62
N HIS A 660 11.19 2.26 3.03
CA HIS A 660 10.02 1.51 2.56
C HIS A 660 9.85 1.60 1.03
N ASN A 661 9.96 2.80 0.46
CA ASN A 661 9.86 2.98 -0.99
C ASN A 661 11.00 2.27 -1.73
N ASN A 662 12.23 2.31 -1.21
CA ASN A 662 13.36 1.58 -1.77
C ASN A 662 13.13 0.06 -1.74
N LEU A 663 12.55 -0.47 -0.66
CA LEU A 663 12.17 -1.88 -0.57
C LEU A 663 11.19 -2.25 -1.70
N LEU A 664 10.12 -1.48 -1.87
CA LEU A 664 9.08 -1.75 -2.88
C LEU A 664 9.58 -1.57 -4.32
N LEU A 665 10.53 -0.67 -4.56
CA LEU A 665 11.04 -0.39 -5.90
C LEU A 665 12.18 -1.31 -6.32
N ARG A 666 12.96 -1.87 -5.39
CA ARG A 666 14.20 -2.58 -5.70
C ARG A 666 14.17 -4.08 -5.45
N ALA A 667 13.36 -4.56 -4.50
CA ALA A 667 13.31 -5.99 -4.25
C ALA A 667 12.51 -6.69 -5.37
N SER A 668 13.12 -7.71 -5.98
CA SER A 668 12.57 -8.42 -7.16
C SER A 668 11.14 -8.94 -6.96
N ARG A 669 10.79 -9.34 -5.74
CA ARG A 669 9.43 -9.80 -5.41
C ARG A 669 8.35 -8.75 -5.67
N TYR A 670 8.68 -7.46 -5.66
CA TYR A 670 7.74 -6.37 -5.87
C TYR A 670 7.64 -5.91 -7.34
N ILE A 671 8.28 -6.59 -8.29
CA ILE A 671 8.10 -6.27 -9.73
C ILE A 671 6.60 -6.16 -10.11
N PRO A 672 5.71 -7.11 -9.74
CA PRO A 672 4.28 -7.00 -10.05
C PRO A 672 3.62 -5.77 -9.43
N TYR A 673 4.06 -5.34 -8.24
CA TYR A 673 3.61 -4.09 -7.63
C TYR A 673 4.09 -2.89 -8.45
N THR A 674 5.36 -2.86 -8.85
CA THR A 674 5.91 -1.76 -9.65
C THR A 674 5.26 -1.60 -11.01
N GLU A 675 4.48 -2.55 -11.52
CA GLU A 675 3.72 -2.38 -12.76
C GLU A 675 2.42 -1.60 -12.55
N VAL A 676 1.83 -1.70 -11.35
CA VAL A 676 0.50 -1.15 -11.03
C VAL A 676 0.51 -0.13 -9.90
N MET A 677 1.66 0.21 -9.31
CA MET A 677 1.77 1.05 -8.10
C MET A 677 1.17 2.46 -8.22
N PHE A 678 0.83 2.90 -9.43
CA PHE A 678 0.16 4.18 -9.68
C PHE A 678 -1.36 4.14 -9.39
N ASP A 679 -1.91 2.93 -9.27
CA ASP A 679 -3.32 2.67 -9.01
C ASP A 679 -3.43 2.05 -7.62
N SER A 680 -4.16 2.71 -6.73
CA SER A 680 -4.18 2.36 -5.32
C SER A 680 -4.80 0.99 -5.06
N THR A 681 -5.89 0.65 -5.77
CA THR A 681 -6.59 -0.64 -5.67
C THR A 681 -5.72 -1.79 -6.21
N SER A 682 -5.24 -1.66 -7.45
CA SER A 682 -4.39 -2.66 -8.08
C SER A 682 -3.07 -2.84 -7.32
N GLY A 683 -2.51 -1.73 -6.82
CA GLY A 683 -1.34 -1.71 -5.96
C GLY A 683 -1.56 -2.45 -4.64
N ALA A 684 -2.71 -2.27 -3.98
CA ALA A 684 -3.04 -2.96 -2.74
C ALA A 684 -3.08 -4.49 -2.92
N TYR A 685 -3.73 -4.98 -3.98
CA TYR A 685 -3.71 -6.41 -4.31
C TYR A 685 -2.31 -6.91 -4.70
N ALA A 686 -1.57 -6.11 -5.49
CA ALA A 686 -0.21 -6.48 -5.87
C ALA A 686 0.72 -6.60 -4.65
N LEU A 687 0.62 -5.71 -3.65
CA LEU A 687 1.37 -5.83 -2.39
C LEU A 687 1.11 -7.18 -1.71
N ARG A 688 -0.15 -7.63 -1.66
CA ARG A 688 -0.51 -8.94 -1.10
C ARG A 688 0.10 -10.08 -1.91
N ARG A 689 0.00 -10.05 -3.24
CA ARG A 689 0.61 -11.05 -4.13
C ARG A 689 2.14 -11.11 -3.99
N CYS A 690 2.78 -9.97 -3.73
CA CYS A 690 4.22 -9.86 -3.50
C CYS A 690 4.65 -10.29 -2.09
N GLY A 691 3.71 -10.68 -1.22
CA GLY A 691 3.98 -11.12 0.14
C GLY A 691 4.31 -10.00 1.12
N TYR A 692 3.78 -8.78 0.90
CA TYR A 692 3.96 -7.67 1.84
C TYR A 692 3.35 -7.96 3.22
N ALA A 693 2.14 -8.52 3.24
CA ALA A 693 1.43 -8.93 4.45
C ALA A 693 0.93 -10.38 4.32
N THR A 694 0.86 -11.11 5.43
CA THR A 694 0.29 -12.47 5.52
C THR A 694 -1.24 -12.48 5.64
N ASP A 695 -1.84 -11.34 6.01
CA ASP A 695 -3.28 -11.12 6.13
C ASP A 695 -3.98 -11.10 4.76
N SER A 696 -4.97 -11.98 4.56
CA SER A 696 -5.78 -12.02 3.32
C SER A 696 -6.64 -10.78 3.13
N GLY A 697 -7.06 -10.12 4.21
CA GLY A 697 -7.87 -8.90 4.18
C GLY A 697 -7.06 -7.61 3.98
N TYR A 698 -5.73 -7.70 3.84
CA TYR A 698 -4.86 -6.52 3.75
C TYR A 698 -5.25 -5.55 2.61
N PRO A 699 -5.51 -6.00 1.36
CA PRO A 699 -5.93 -5.10 0.29
C PRO A 699 -7.25 -4.39 0.61
N GLY A 700 -8.25 -5.14 1.10
CA GLY A 700 -9.57 -4.58 1.46
C GLY A 700 -9.47 -3.52 2.56
N LYS A 701 -8.61 -3.71 3.56
CA LYS A 701 -8.35 -2.70 4.60
C LYS A 701 -7.77 -1.40 4.03
N LEU A 702 -6.83 -1.50 3.08
CA LEU A 702 -6.23 -0.34 2.43
C LEU A 702 -7.23 0.39 1.55
N ILE A 703 -7.97 -0.34 0.71
CA ILE A 703 -9.02 0.22 -0.15
C ILE A 703 -10.08 0.93 0.69
N TRP A 704 -10.55 0.28 1.77
CA TRP A 704 -11.49 0.89 2.70
C TRP A 704 -10.95 2.18 3.33
N LEU A 705 -9.67 2.22 3.73
CA LEU A 705 -9.04 3.45 4.24
C LEU A 705 -9.00 4.56 3.18
N ILE A 706 -8.68 4.21 1.93
CA ILE A 706 -8.64 5.17 0.83
C ILE A 706 -10.01 5.80 0.62
N GLU A 707 -11.06 4.99 0.55
CA GLU A 707 -12.44 5.45 0.33
C GLU A 707 -12.96 6.24 1.54
N ARG A 708 -12.78 5.70 2.76
CA ARG A 708 -13.29 6.29 4.00
C ARG A 708 -12.76 7.70 4.25
N TYR A 709 -11.50 7.95 3.88
CA TYR A 709 -10.82 9.22 4.10
C TYR A 709 -10.60 10.02 2.81
N ASN A 710 -11.22 9.63 1.70
CA ASN A 710 -11.15 10.35 0.42
C ASN A 710 -9.69 10.58 -0.03
N LEU A 711 -8.83 9.59 0.23
CA LEU A 711 -7.39 9.69 -0.03
C LEU A 711 -7.09 9.61 -1.54
N ASP A 712 -8.04 9.12 -2.34
CA ASP A 712 -7.90 9.00 -3.79
C ASP A 712 -7.70 10.36 -4.48
N LYS A 713 -8.14 11.46 -3.85
CA LYS A 713 -7.83 12.83 -4.27
C LYS A 713 -6.33 13.15 -4.23
N LEU A 714 -5.56 12.50 -3.36
CA LEU A 714 -4.11 12.64 -3.31
C LEU A 714 -3.44 12.09 -4.57
N ASP A 715 -4.14 11.23 -5.33
CA ASP A 715 -3.61 10.68 -6.57
C ASP A 715 -3.83 11.61 -7.78
N ASN A 716 -4.63 12.67 -7.64
CA ASN A 716 -4.82 13.66 -8.69
C ASN A 716 -3.58 14.56 -8.84
N GLN A 717 -3.15 14.78 -10.07
CA GLN A 717 -1.98 15.55 -10.42
C GLN A 717 -2.27 16.56 -11.53
N LYS A 718 -1.54 17.68 -11.46
CA LYS A 718 -1.33 18.63 -12.56
C LYS A 718 -0.09 18.22 -13.36
N ILE A 719 0.07 18.75 -14.58
CA ILE A 719 1.23 18.49 -15.44
C ILE A 719 2.45 19.36 -15.08
#